data_AF-A1CIW1-F1
#
_entry.id   AF-A1CIW1-F1
#
_cell.length_a   1.000
_cell.length_b   1.000
_cell.length_c   1.000
_cell.angle_alpha   90.00
_cell.angle_beta   90.00
_cell.angle_gamma   90.00
#
_symmetry.space_group_name_H-M   'P 1'
#
loop_
_entity.id
_entity.type
_entity.pdbx_description
1 polymer ?
#
loop_
_entity_poly.entity_id
_entity_poly.type
_entity_poly.pdbx_seq_one_letter_code
_entity_poly.pdbx_strand_id
1 'polypeptide(L)'
;MSPKDFQRDLKETKSSNQFPHLDNVKAGDHEGSIVFAFCDSSTRVKIDFQAIVSDSHDYPHDHAYFVFTTSEDVPSRVTTALEDAQSLFLGLPIQDFLTYVDEIVRNALWDPAEESDQTQHFSDADAEDGFDAISDDWEVGSEAEPGVTMVPTTNEATLRRVLRRDLRVAKDAGLKVSYHGPPTWFFIVSLSCRAARLGIPEEAMSAWDIRPSQYIVLLIRYSAGYLDLESVLSLEGRGNSLVQFRVGICSSYKPSHKFALQAFDLEPSTNEEEAGLGQRLKPIFIEKPLNSLLNDRFLRIVKARFDYGFSWTGAELYTHESQGKMFHAEESLPEEYFEPDSWGSGPASVLLLFDHMRDETASSQLSLPLVAMQFMLRHLVKCTEFCLVCHCKIADSKSYEAIKPYVCSNGLCLYQYMALGMATNLEYEIKTQPDVVDLLVSLTYARAGSGRLEDFPTGLGLRVPAVLNFSRLDELEALLRAEDTGQPRRCYSGTLRVKEMICTLDQTSSLKEGDWATIFANGTQQAEGLWHCRIARLTSDLRQLQFSLPIIQGQQRPASDYLPRPSHEVKFVVYDKNFDDLSDTEKRRAVQMLLGTLPSIEAMNIFLAKHPENKGLAAWKDAISPGALDMLRWVVASNRSFIKKDNDDNLEHRVSGMDSYIQFRLVQGAPDKEQRFINAVNAKAAKSNHPTLFAWHGSPIQNWHSILREGLHFKEVSHGRAYGDGVYLSNNFKISAGYAAEYNHLSWPQSRLGIQACISLNEVVNVPAEFKSRSPHYVVPQLDWIQPRYLFAKCRHLSAGCDAVVRPSFVYKQDSNYPVYGPCGELIEIPMSAFSSQRRRSLMALMDAKAGDTKSFPLAPAGHKQGLCDPPSTPPVANTALIEQEDDNISQATTFEDMQLLLSDTEDDLRDKMTEPSQPCKSCIESNFDPGTLDKYSFRLLTPPEYATTPATRILQQHLQATLKVQARENIHDLGWYIDPDLINTVYQWVVELHSFDPALPLAKDLKAANLKSVLIELRFPPRFPMAPPFVRIIRPRFLEFAAGGGGHVTAGGAMCMELLTNSGWLPTASIESVLLQVRMALTNTDPRPARLAGTHSRMDYGVGEAVEAYKRACIAHGWQIPEDIQQLSWG
;
A
#
# COMPACT_ATOMS: atom_id res chain seq x y z
N MET A 1 -43.97 -12.98 -5.50
CA MET A 1 -43.89 -13.73 -4.22
C MET A 1 -42.84 -14.78 -4.48
N SER A 2 -41.70 -14.71 -3.79
CA SER A 2 -40.55 -15.53 -4.16
C SER A 2 -39.50 -15.72 -3.05
N PRO A 3 -39.07 -14.71 -2.26
CA PRO A 3 -38.09 -14.98 -1.19
C PRO A 3 -38.70 -15.76 -0.03
N LYS A 4 -40.00 -15.57 0.23
CA LYS A 4 -40.76 -16.35 1.23
C LYS A 4 -41.01 -17.78 0.78
N ASP A 5 -41.15 -17.98 -0.52
CA ASP A 5 -41.40 -19.28 -1.14
C ASP A 5 -40.10 -20.08 -1.18
N PHE A 6 -39.00 -19.48 -1.65
CA PHE A 6 -37.64 -20.02 -1.52
C PHE A 6 -37.28 -20.36 -0.06
N GLN A 7 -37.57 -19.46 0.90
CA GLN A 7 -37.34 -19.72 2.33
C GLN A 7 -38.28 -20.75 2.96
N ARG A 8 -39.46 -21.01 2.38
CA ARG A 8 -40.35 -22.10 2.79
C ARG A 8 -39.78 -23.42 2.29
N ASP A 9 -39.53 -23.51 1.00
CA ASP A 9 -39.11 -24.74 0.33
C ASP A 9 -37.72 -25.19 0.85
N LEU A 10 -36.83 -24.24 1.16
CA LEU A 10 -35.55 -24.51 1.83
C LEU A 10 -35.71 -24.98 3.29
N LYS A 11 -36.78 -24.58 4.00
CA LYS A 11 -37.10 -25.08 5.35
C LYS A 11 -37.75 -26.45 5.31
N GLU A 12 -38.60 -26.71 4.32
CA GLU A 12 -39.19 -28.03 4.08
C GLU A 12 -38.09 -29.04 3.71
N THR A 13 -37.17 -28.65 2.82
CA THR A 13 -35.94 -29.40 2.50
C THR A 13 -35.13 -29.74 3.76
N LYS A 14 -34.90 -28.78 4.67
CA LYS A 14 -34.21 -29.02 5.96
C LYS A 14 -34.93 -29.97 6.92
N SER A 15 -36.25 -30.13 6.79
CA SER A 15 -37.03 -31.02 7.66
C SER A 15 -37.09 -32.46 7.16
N SER A 16 -36.54 -32.73 5.97
CA SER A 16 -36.58 -34.03 5.30
C SER A 16 -35.17 -34.63 5.20
N ASN A 17 -34.94 -35.73 5.91
CA ASN A 17 -33.64 -36.42 5.96
C ASN A 17 -33.47 -37.31 4.70
N GLN A 18 -33.57 -36.69 3.52
CA GLN A 18 -33.92 -37.34 2.25
C GLN A 18 -32.75 -37.53 1.27
N PHE A 19 -31.63 -36.84 1.49
CA PHE A 19 -30.46 -36.90 0.62
C PHE A 19 -29.40 -37.80 1.27
N PRO A 20 -29.00 -38.93 0.64
CA PRO A 20 -28.13 -39.91 1.28
C PRO A 20 -26.67 -39.45 1.41
N HIS A 21 -26.21 -38.48 0.60
CA HIS A 21 -24.85 -37.94 0.64
C HIS A 21 -24.80 -36.41 0.81
N LEU A 22 -25.92 -35.70 1.04
CA LEU A 22 -25.90 -34.23 1.21
C LEU A 22 -26.17 -33.79 2.65
N ASP A 23 -25.13 -33.32 3.31
CA ASP A 23 -25.13 -32.76 4.66
C ASP A 23 -25.33 -31.23 4.67
N ASN A 24 -25.70 -30.71 5.84
CA ASN A 24 -25.58 -29.28 6.20
C ASN A 24 -26.30 -28.29 5.25
N VAL A 25 -27.37 -28.73 4.57
CA VAL A 25 -28.16 -27.89 3.64
C VAL A 25 -28.73 -26.67 4.39
N LYS A 26 -28.20 -25.48 4.12
CA LYS A 26 -28.53 -24.22 4.79
C LYS A 26 -28.62 -23.05 3.82
N ALA A 27 -29.14 -21.91 4.28
CA ALA A 27 -29.01 -20.66 3.55
C ALA A 27 -27.55 -20.16 3.66
N GLY A 28 -27.02 -19.61 2.57
CA GLY A 28 -25.74 -18.90 2.58
C GLY A 28 -25.89 -17.42 2.95
N ASP A 29 -24.79 -16.67 2.83
CA ASP A 29 -24.70 -15.27 3.29
C ASP A 29 -25.49 -14.25 2.43
N HIS A 30 -26.18 -14.69 1.37
CA HIS A 30 -26.87 -13.84 0.39
C HIS A 30 -28.34 -14.28 0.16
N GLU A 31 -29.24 -13.31 -0.11
CA GLU A 31 -30.69 -13.54 -0.31
C GLU A 31 -30.95 -14.34 -1.61
N GLY A 32 -31.10 -15.66 -1.49
CA GLY A 32 -31.21 -16.59 -2.62
C GLY A 32 -30.07 -17.60 -2.73
N SER A 33 -29.16 -17.66 -1.75
CA SER A 33 -28.06 -18.64 -1.73
C SER A 33 -28.34 -19.84 -0.80
N ILE A 34 -27.88 -21.00 -1.22
CA ILE A 34 -27.89 -22.29 -0.50
C ILE A 34 -26.43 -22.72 -0.33
N VAL A 35 -26.07 -23.25 0.83
CA VAL A 35 -24.79 -23.92 1.10
C VAL A 35 -25.10 -25.33 1.56
N PHE A 36 -24.38 -26.33 1.04
CA PHE A 36 -24.54 -27.74 1.38
C PHE A 36 -23.22 -28.48 1.18
N ALA A 37 -23.05 -29.65 1.78
CA ALA A 37 -21.85 -30.45 1.63
C ALA A 37 -22.19 -31.83 1.08
N PHE A 38 -21.50 -32.29 0.05
CA PHE A 38 -21.50 -33.71 -0.32
C PHE A 38 -20.53 -34.45 0.59
N CYS A 39 -21.01 -35.52 1.22
CA CYS A 39 -20.30 -36.36 2.18
C CYS A 39 -20.53 -37.83 1.80
N ASP A 40 -19.57 -38.47 1.13
CA ASP A 40 -19.62 -39.90 0.86
C ASP A 40 -18.78 -40.67 1.89
N SER A 41 -19.45 -41.58 2.61
CA SER A 41 -18.83 -42.42 3.65
C SER A 41 -17.91 -43.51 3.09
N SER A 42 -18.02 -43.86 1.80
CA SER A 42 -17.19 -44.87 1.15
C SER A 42 -15.84 -44.30 0.67
N THR A 43 -15.83 -43.14 0.01
CA THR A 43 -14.58 -42.46 -0.42
C THR A 43 -13.94 -41.56 0.64
N ARG A 44 -14.69 -41.19 1.70
CA ARG A 44 -14.33 -40.14 2.69
C ARG A 44 -14.16 -38.74 2.09
N VAL A 45 -14.61 -38.52 0.86
CA VAL A 45 -14.58 -37.22 0.20
C VAL A 45 -15.69 -36.35 0.79
N LYS A 46 -15.32 -35.15 1.26
CA LYS A 46 -16.24 -34.08 1.62
C LYS A 46 -16.01 -32.88 0.70
N ILE A 47 -17.06 -32.45 0.00
CA ILE A 47 -17.03 -31.28 -0.88
C ILE A 47 -18.14 -30.31 -0.45
N ASP A 48 -17.76 -29.14 0.03
CA ASP A 48 -18.67 -28.03 0.29
C ASP A 48 -19.01 -27.31 -1.03
N PHE A 49 -20.30 -27.05 -1.22
CA PHE A 49 -20.88 -26.39 -2.38
C PHE A 49 -21.68 -25.15 -1.94
N GLN A 50 -21.72 -24.16 -2.83
CA GLN A 50 -22.64 -23.04 -2.75
C GLN A 50 -23.43 -22.95 -4.07
N ALA A 51 -24.76 -22.90 -3.95
CA ALA A 51 -25.66 -22.62 -5.06
C ALA A 51 -26.27 -21.23 -4.86
N ILE A 52 -26.33 -20.43 -5.92
CA ILE A 52 -26.93 -19.09 -5.90
C ILE A 52 -28.02 -19.03 -6.96
N VAL A 53 -29.24 -18.68 -6.56
CA VAL A 53 -30.32 -18.37 -7.50
C VAL A 53 -30.03 -17.04 -8.18
N SER A 54 -30.02 -17.04 -9.51
CA SER A 54 -29.58 -15.92 -10.37
C SER A 54 -30.27 -14.59 -10.04
N ASP A 55 -31.59 -14.62 -9.86
CA ASP A 55 -32.36 -13.58 -9.17
C ASP A 55 -33.42 -14.30 -8.32
N SER A 56 -33.42 -14.05 -7.00
CA SER A 56 -34.36 -14.69 -6.07
C SER A 56 -35.80 -14.21 -6.22
N HIS A 57 -36.09 -13.38 -7.23
CA HIS A 57 -37.43 -12.97 -7.60
C HIS A 57 -38.14 -13.91 -8.57
N ASP A 58 -37.41 -14.69 -9.37
CA ASP A 58 -37.96 -15.56 -10.44
C ASP A 58 -38.26 -17.01 -9.96
N TYR A 59 -37.89 -17.32 -8.71
CA TYR A 59 -38.23 -18.58 -8.04
C TYR A 59 -39.73 -18.65 -7.72
N PRO A 60 -40.46 -19.75 -8.04
CA PRO A 60 -39.98 -21.07 -8.45
C PRO A 60 -40.21 -21.38 -9.94
N HIS A 61 -40.18 -20.40 -10.86
CA HIS A 61 -40.70 -20.59 -12.22
C HIS A 61 -39.73 -20.31 -13.37
N ASP A 62 -38.87 -19.29 -13.29
CA ASP A 62 -37.98 -18.89 -14.41
C ASP A 62 -36.56 -18.59 -13.90
N HIS A 63 -36.14 -19.31 -12.87
CA HIS A 63 -34.89 -19.11 -12.14
C HIS A 63 -33.84 -20.16 -12.53
N ALA A 64 -32.56 -19.81 -12.47
CA ALA A 64 -31.45 -20.76 -12.58
C ALA A 64 -30.58 -20.72 -11.32
N TYR A 65 -30.14 -21.90 -10.85
CA TYR A 65 -29.13 -22.04 -9.80
C TYR A 65 -27.74 -22.08 -10.43
N PHE A 66 -26.87 -21.14 -10.10
CA PHE A 66 -25.43 -21.29 -10.35
C PHE A 66 -24.80 -22.07 -9.20
N VAL A 67 -24.25 -23.25 -9.50
CA VAL A 67 -23.60 -24.13 -8.50
C VAL A 67 -22.10 -24.04 -8.65
N PHE A 68 -21.38 -23.84 -7.55
CA PHE A 68 -19.93 -23.89 -7.52
C PHE A 68 -19.43 -24.51 -6.21
N THR A 69 -18.22 -25.04 -6.26
CA THR A 69 -17.51 -25.63 -5.11
C THR A 69 -16.87 -24.54 -4.27
N THR A 70 -17.00 -24.63 -2.95
CA THR A 70 -16.26 -23.79 -2.00
C THR A 70 -15.12 -24.55 -1.32
N SER A 71 -15.06 -25.88 -1.44
CA SER A 71 -13.86 -26.67 -1.16
C SER A 71 -12.80 -26.51 -2.25
N GLU A 72 -11.54 -26.72 -1.87
CA GLU A 72 -10.37 -26.39 -2.70
C GLU A 72 -9.80 -27.62 -3.45
N ASP A 73 -10.00 -28.82 -2.90
CA ASP A 73 -9.52 -30.11 -3.43
C ASP A 73 -10.64 -30.90 -4.13
N VAL A 74 -11.24 -30.32 -5.19
CA VAL A 74 -12.34 -30.98 -5.93
C VAL A 74 -11.85 -31.54 -7.28
N PRO A 75 -12.15 -32.80 -7.63
CA PRO A 75 -11.81 -33.37 -8.94
C PRO A 75 -12.49 -32.63 -10.10
N SER A 76 -11.72 -32.33 -11.15
CA SER A 76 -12.21 -31.59 -12.34
C SER A 76 -13.39 -32.27 -13.07
N ARG A 77 -13.54 -33.59 -12.94
CA ARG A 77 -14.72 -34.33 -13.42
C ARG A 77 -16.02 -33.82 -12.77
N VAL A 78 -15.98 -33.47 -11.48
CA VAL A 78 -17.14 -32.98 -10.73
C VAL A 78 -17.49 -31.55 -11.14
N THR A 79 -16.49 -30.66 -11.29
CA THR A 79 -16.74 -29.28 -11.73
C THR A 79 -17.27 -29.24 -13.16
N THR A 80 -16.66 -29.98 -14.10
CA THR A 80 -17.10 -30.05 -15.50
C THR A 80 -18.51 -30.65 -15.61
N ALA A 81 -18.82 -31.71 -14.85
CA ALA A 81 -20.16 -32.30 -14.87
C ALA A 81 -21.25 -31.35 -14.33
N LEU A 82 -20.91 -30.46 -13.39
CA LEU A 82 -21.81 -29.41 -12.91
C LEU A 82 -21.93 -28.24 -13.91
N GLU A 83 -20.85 -27.88 -14.60
CA GLU A 83 -20.86 -26.87 -15.68
C GLU A 83 -21.71 -27.32 -16.87
N ASP A 84 -21.61 -28.58 -17.30
CA ASP A 84 -22.46 -29.16 -18.36
C ASP A 84 -23.93 -29.25 -17.90
N ALA A 85 -24.15 -29.66 -16.64
CA ALA A 85 -25.49 -29.76 -16.04
C ALA A 85 -26.14 -28.41 -15.69
N GLN A 86 -25.41 -27.29 -15.76
CA GLN A 86 -25.87 -25.93 -15.45
C GLN A 86 -27.15 -25.52 -16.23
N SER A 87 -27.37 -26.14 -17.40
CA SER A 87 -28.58 -25.96 -18.22
C SER A 87 -29.80 -26.77 -17.75
N LEU A 88 -29.61 -27.82 -16.95
CA LEU A 88 -30.67 -28.70 -16.42
C LEU A 88 -31.32 -28.13 -15.15
N PHE A 89 -30.64 -27.22 -14.45
CA PHE A 89 -31.10 -26.62 -13.20
C PHE A 89 -32.11 -25.47 -13.37
N LEU A 90 -32.57 -25.20 -14.60
CA LEU A 90 -33.53 -24.13 -14.88
C LEU A 90 -34.94 -24.49 -14.39
N GLY A 91 -35.53 -23.65 -13.54
CA GLY A 91 -36.90 -23.78 -13.05
C GLY A 91 -37.14 -24.87 -12.01
N LEU A 92 -36.11 -25.56 -11.51
CA LEU A 92 -36.28 -26.70 -10.59
C LEU A 92 -36.62 -26.28 -9.15
N PRO A 93 -37.55 -26.97 -8.47
CA PRO A 93 -37.66 -26.92 -7.01
C PRO A 93 -36.33 -27.25 -6.31
N ILE A 94 -36.07 -26.67 -5.14
CA ILE A 94 -34.82 -26.87 -4.38
C ILE A 94 -34.53 -28.36 -4.13
N GLN A 95 -35.58 -29.15 -3.87
CA GLN A 95 -35.49 -30.59 -3.61
C GLN A 95 -35.01 -31.37 -4.85
N ASP A 96 -35.62 -31.13 -6.01
CA ASP A 96 -35.24 -31.78 -7.27
C ASP A 96 -33.83 -31.37 -7.69
N PHE A 97 -33.53 -30.06 -7.57
CA PHE A 97 -32.20 -29.49 -7.80
C PHE A 97 -31.10 -30.20 -6.99
N LEU A 98 -31.27 -30.32 -5.66
CA LEU A 98 -30.30 -31.01 -4.80
C LEU A 98 -30.19 -32.51 -5.13
N THR A 99 -31.30 -33.15 -5.52
CA THR A 99 -31.30 -34.57 -5.94
C THR A 99 -30.46 -34.76 -7.21
N TYR A 100 -30.60 -33.90 -8.22
CA TYR A 100 -29.76 -33.95 -9.41
C TYR A 100 -28.28 -33.69 -9.07
N VAL A 101 -27.97 -32.76 -8.16
CA VAL A 101 -26.58 -32.51 -7.75
C VAL A 101 -25.97 -33.72 -7.04
N ASP A 102 -26.70 -34.41 -6.14
CA ASP A 102 -26.24 -35.68 -5.52
C ASP A 102 -25.91 -36.73 -6.60
N GLU A 103 -26.80 -36.95 -7.55
CA GLU A 103 -26.58 -37.92 -8.64
C GLU A 103 -25.42 -37.53 -9.57
N ILE A 104 -25.29 -36.25 -9.94
CA ILE A 104 -24.21 -35.76 -10.81
C ILE A 104 -22.85 -35.90 -10.12
N VAL A 105 -22.73 -35.47 -8.86
CA VAL A 105 -21.49 -35.56 -8.08
C VAL A 105 -21.10 -37.03 -7.87
N ARG A 106 -22.06 -37.87 -7.46
CA ARG A 106 -21.84 -39.32 -7.27
C ARG A 106 -21.44 -40.02 -8.57
N ASN A 107 -22.05 -39.69 -9.71
CA ASN A 107 -21.70 -40.24 -11.02
C ASN A 107 -20.33 -39.74 -11.53
N ALA A 108 -19.92 -38.51 -11.16
CA ALA A 108 -18.62 -37.96 -11.53
C ALA A 108 -17.45 -38.49 -10.67
N LEU A 109 -17.75 -38.96 -9.45
CA LEU A 109 -16.80 -39.60 -8.53
C LEU A 109 -16.63 -41.12 -8.75
N TRP A 110 -17.61 -41.80 -9.37
CA TRP A 110 -17.57 -43.25 -9.59
C TRP A 110 -17.00 -43.61 -10.97
N ASP A 111 -15.90 -44.38 -11.03
CA ASP A 111 -15.30 -44.82 -12.30
C ASP A 111 -15.81 -46.24 -12.69
N PRO A 112 -16.39 -46.44 -13.89
CA PRO A 112 -16.87 -47.77 -14.33
C PRO A 112 -15.78 -48.83 -14.59
N ALA A 113 -14.50 -48.50 -14.44
CA ALA A 113 -13.39 -49.35 -14.88
C ALA A 113 -13.06 -50.55 -13.96
N GLU A 114 -13.51 -50.58 -12.70
CA GLU A 114 -13.08 -51.58 -11.70
C GLU A 114 -14.11 -52.66 -11.33
N GLU A 115 -14.81 -53.25 -12.31
CA GLU A 115 -15.49 -54.56 -12.14
C GLU A 115 -14.71 -55.72 -12.81
N SER A 116 -13.49 -55.99 -12.34
CA SER A 116 -12.85 -57.30 -12.60
C SER A 116 -11.76 -57.70 -11.57
N ASP A 117 -12.16 -58.21 -10.41
CA ASP A 117 -12.09 -59.67 -10.19
C ASP A 117 -12.94 -60.13 -8.98
N GLN A 118 -13.23 -61.42 -8.88
CA GLN A 118 -13.99 -62.02 -7.78
C GLN A 118 -13.07 -62.81 -6.83
N THR A 119 -13.19 -62.61 -5.51
CA THR A 119 -13.64 -63.66 -4.54
C THR A 119 -13.37 -63.35 -3.06
N GLN A 120 -14.42 -63.55 -2.25
CA GLN A 120 -14.45 -64.13 -0.89
C GLN A 120 -13.30 -63.85 0.11
N HIS A 121 -13.62 -63.26 1.28
CA HIS A 121 -13.89 -64.07 2.49
C HIS A 121 -14.48 -63.24 3.68
N PHE A 122 -15.04 -63.98 4.66
CA PHE A 122 -15.57 -63.55 5.97
C PHE A 122 -14.46 -62.97 6.90
N SER A 123 -14.71 -62.31 8.04
CA SER A 123 -15.84 -62.38 9.00
C SER A 123 -15.99 -61.11 9.89
N ASP A 124 -17.11 -61.05 10.62
CA ASP A 124 -17.39 -60.53 11.99
C ASP A 124 -16.22 -59.88 12.80
N ALA A 125 -16.43 -58.90 13.70
CA ALA A 125 -17.58 -58.75 14.60
C ALA A 125 -17.74 -57.35 15.26
N ASP A 126 -18.98 -57.05 15.63
CA ASP A 126 -19.50 -56.44 16.89
C ASP A 126 -18.78 -55.26 17.59
N ALA A 127 -19.46 -54.10 17.63
CA ALA A 127 -19.96 -53.38 18.85
C ALA A 127 -20.28 -51.91 18.47
N GLU A 128 -21.50 -51.38 18.66
CA GLU A 128 -22.24 -51.14 19.92
C GLU A 128 -21.47 -50.24 20.91
N ASP A 129 -22.04 -49.13 21.43
CA ASP A 129 -23.31 -48.45 21.12
C ASP A 129 -23.24 -47.02 21.72
N GLY A 130 -24.24 -46.15 21.52
CA GLY A 130 -24.43 -44.99 22.40
C GLY A 130 -24.95 -43.68 21.78
N PHE A 131 -26.27 -43.55 21.78
CA PHE A 131 -26.98 -42.28 22.00
C PHE A 131 -26.44 -41.54 23.26
N ASP A 132 -26.65 -40.23 23.46
CA ASP A 132 -27.93 -39.54 23.28
C ASP A 132 -27.79 -38.01 23.07
N ALA A 133 -28.89 -37.36 22.66
CA ALA A 133 -28.97 -35.93 22.42
C ALA A 133 -29.86 -35.20 23.45
N ILE A 134 -29.47 -33.99 23.86
CA ILE A 134 -30.34 -33.05 24.60
C ILE A 134 -30.26 -31.66 23.95
N SER A 135 -31.42 -31.02 23.88
CA SER A 135 -31.73 -29.76 23.19
C SER A 135 -31.41 -28.50 23.99
N ASP A 136 -31.29 -27.36 23.29
CA ASP A 136 -31.62 -25.95 23.64
C ASP A 136 -31.81 -25.57 25.13
N ASP A 137 -31.25 -24.45 25.60
CA ASP A 137 -31.85 -23.13 25.33
C ASP A 137 -30.85 -21.93 25.36
N TRP A 138 -31.35 -20.74 25.07
CA TRP A 138 -30.60 -19.48 24.91
C TRP A 138 -30.37 -18.71 26.22
N GLU A 139 -29.19 -18.08 26.37
CA GLU A 139 -29.04 -16.91 27.24
C GLU A 139 -27.95 -15.93 26.75
N VAL A 140 -27.93 -14.71 27.29
CA VAL A 140 -27.10 -13.58 26.81
C VAL A 140 -26.22 -13.04 27.94
N GLY A 141 -24.89 -13.25 27.84
CA GLY A 141 -23.92 -12.52 28.66
C GLY A 141 -22.53 -13.17 28.81
N SER A 142 -21.49 -12.33 28.75
CA SER A 142 -20.14 -12.47 29.33
C SER A 142 -19.29 -13.74 29.10
N GLU A 143 -18.06 -13.50 28.62
CA GLU A 143 -16.80 -14.17 29.02
C GLU A 143 -16.67 -15.71 28.88
N ALA A 144 -16.35 -16.20 27.66
CA ALA A 144 -15.26 -17.18 27.39
C ALA A 144 -15.18 -17.54 25.88
N GLU A 145 -13.97 -17.71 25.34
CA GLU A 145 -13.80 -18.37 24.02
C GLU A 145 -13.72 -19.90 24.17
N PRO A 146 -14.50 -20.70 23.41
CA PRO A 146 -14.46 -22.15 23.50
C PRO A 146 -13.37 -22.78 22.61
N GLY A 147 -12.25 -23.14 23.23
CA GLY A 147 -11.51 -24.36 22.90
C GLY A 147 -10.78 -24.46 21.55
N VAL A 148 -9.69 -23.71 21.39
CA VAL A 148 -8.63 -24.10 20.42
C VAL A 148 -8.08 -25.48 20.81
N THR A 149 -8.16 -26.44 19.88
CA THR A 149 -7.59 -27.79 20.08
C THR A 149 -6.08 -27.68 20.25
N MET A 150 -5.53 -28.20 21.35
CA MET A 150 -4.16 -27.86 21.75
C MET A 150 -3.11 -28.33 20.72
N VAL A 151 -2.42 -27.36 20.12
CA VAL A 151 -1.12 -27.55 19.47
C VAL A 151 -0.16 -28.17 20.51
N PRO A 152 0.72 -29.12 20.14
CA PRO A 152 1.65 -29.73 21.09
C PRO A 152 2.44 -28.68 21.87
N THR A 153 2.55 -28.87 23.19
CA THR A 153 3.21 -27.95 24.14
C THR A 153 4.72 -27.86 23.91
N THR A 154 5.07 -27.18 22.83
CA THR A 154 6.45 -26.96 22.39
C THR A 154 7.14 -26.06 23.41
N ASN A 155 8.24 -26.55 23.97
CA ASN A 155 8.99 -25.86 25.02
C ASN A 155 9.31 -24.41 24.58
N GLU A 156 8.96 -23.43 25.42
CA GLU A 156 9.11 -22.00 25.12
C GLU A 156 10.55 -21.62 24.72
N ALA A 157 11.56 -22.24 25.35
CA ALA A 157 12.96 -22.04 25.00
C ALA A 157 13.31 -22.52 23.57
N THR A 158 12.52 -23.42 22.97
CA THR A 158 12.64 -23.79 21.56
C THR A 158 11.92 -22.81 20.66
N LEU A 159 10.71 -22.36 21.01
CA LEU A 159 10.00 -21.32 20.26
C LEU A 159 10.84 -20.03 20.16
N ARG A 160 11.39 -19.56 21.29
CA ARG A 160 12.30 -18.40 21.34
C ARG A 160 13.55 -18.58 20.48
N ARG A 161 14.14 -19.78 20.45
CA ARG A 161 15.33 -20.10 19.63
C ARG A 161 15.05 -20.01 18.13
N VAL A 162 13.92 -20.57 17.69
CA VAL A 162 13.52 -20.61 16.27
C VAL A 162 13.09 -19.21 15.80
N LEU A 163 12.25 -18.51 16.57
CA LEU A 163 11.92 -17.09 16.36
C LEU A 163 13.18 -16.22 16.20
N ARG A 164 14.14 -16.39 17.10
CA ARG A 164 15.40 -15.63 17.10
C ARG A 164 16.27 -15.92 15.86
N ARG A 165 16.33 -17.17 15.40
CA ARG A 165 16.98 -17.55 14.13
C ARG A 165 16.35 -16.77 12.98
N ASP A 166 15.03 -16.86 12.85
CA ASP A 166 14.29 -16.30 11.71
C ASP A 166 14.36 -14.77 11.64
N LEU A 167 14.33 -14.10 12.81
CA LEU A 167 14.48 -12.64 12.91
C LEU A 167 15.93 -12.16 12.72
N ARG A 168 16.94 -12.95 13.08
CA ARG A 168 18.36 -12.65 12.75
C ARG A 168 18.54 -12.66 11.24
N VAL A 169 18.11 -13.72 10.55
CA VAL A 169 18.17 -13.84 9.09
C VAL A 169 17.46 -12.66 8.39
N ALA A 170 16.28 -12.26 8.87
CA ALA A 170 15.57 -11.08 8.36
C ALA A 170 16.33 -9.75 8.59
N LYS A 171 16.98 -9.59 9.75
CA LYS A 171 17.80 -8.42 10.08
C LYS A 171 19.09 -8.36 9.26
N ASP A 172 19.72 -9.50 9.02
CA ASP A 172 20.99 -9.61 8.28
C ASP A 172 20.78 -9.37 6.78
N ALA A 173 19.59 -9.68 6.24
CA ALA A 173 19.11 -9.17 4.94
C ALA A 173 18.90 -7.64 4.91
N GLY A 174 19.05 -6.95 6.04
CA GLY A 174 18.99 -5.50 6.17
C GLY A 174 17.60 -4.93 6.48
N LEU A 175 16.66 -5.74 6.96
CA LEU A 175 15.37 -5.27 7.48
C LEU A 175 15.50 -4.77 8.93
N LYS A 176 14.62 -3.87 9.36
CA LYS A 176 14.37 -3.61 10.79
C LYS A 176 13.33 -4.63 11.26
N VAL A 177 13.56 -5.25 12.42
CA VAL A 177 12.66 -6.23 13.03
C VAL A 177 12.21 -5.79 14.41
N SER A 178 10.98 -6.16 14.78
CA SER A 178 10.34 -5.84 16.05
C SER A 178 9.18 -6.80 16.31
N TYR A 179 8.64 -6.81 17.53
CA TYR A 179 7.51 -7.67 17.90
C TYR A 179 6.54 -6.99 18.88
N HIS A 180 5.36 -7.60 19.03
CA HIS A 180 4.35 -7.28 20.03
C HIS A 180 3.73 -8.57 20.61
N GLY A 181 3.44 -8.57 21.92
CA GLY A 181 2.87 -9.71 22.64
C GLY A 181 3.88 -10.81 23.02
N PRO A 182 3.51 -11.74 23.91
CA PRO A 182 4.35 -12.87 24.30
C PRO A 182 4.36 -13.97 23.22
N PRO A 183 5.52 -14.60 22.93
CA PRO A 183 5.66 -15.57 21.82
C PRO A 183 4.93 -16.90 22.00
N THR A 184 4.30 -17.12 23.17
CA THR A 184 3.66 -18.38 23.58
C THR A 184 2.17 -18.49 23.23
N TRP A 185 1.47 -17.37 23.03
CA TRP A 185 0.02 -17.32 22.73
C TRP A 185 -0.22 -16.35 21.56
N PHE A 186 -0.46 -15.08 21.87
CA PHE A 186 -0.75 -14.03 20.90
C PHE A 186 0.53 -13.26 20.57
N PHE A 187 1.00 -13.39 19.34
CA PHE A 187 2.29 -12.85 18.92
C PHE A 187 2.19 -12.18 17.54
N ILE A 188 2.70 -10.95 17.42
CA ILE A 188 2.80 -10.22 16.15
C ILE A 188 4.28 -9.90 15.89
N VAL A 189 4.83 -10.40 14.78
CA VAL A 189 6.09 -9.92 14.21
C VAL A 189 5.83 -8.69 13.34
N SER A 190 6.71 -7.69 13.44
CA SER A 190 6.70 -6.49 12.60
C SER A 190 8.05 -6.33 11.90
N LEU A 191 8.08 -6.54 10.58
CA LEU A 191 9.24 -6.29 9.72
C LEU A 191 9.07 -4.96 8.99
N SER A 192 10.13 -4.18 8.84
CA SER A 192 10.06 -2.93 8.09
C SER A 192 11.35 -2.52 7.38
N CYS A 193 11.18 -1.73 6.32
CA CYS A 193 12.27 -1.16 5.52
C CYS A 193 11.92 0.25 5.04
N ARG A 194 12.92 1.12 4.83
CA ARG A 194 12.69 2.47 4.29
C ARG A 194 12.34 2.42 2.81
N ALA A 195 11.32 3.18 2.40
CA ALA A 195 10.90 3.29 1.01
C ALA A 195 12.05 3.72 0.07
N ALA A 196 12.93 4.61 0.53
CA ALA A 196 14.15 5.02 -0.20
C ALA A 196 15.03 3.83 -0.66
N ARG A 197 15.10 2.74 0.12
CA ARG A 197 15.95 1.58 -0.19
C ARG A 197 15.34 0.61 -1.21
N LEU A 198 14.13 0.88 -1.72
CA LEU A 198 13.40 -0.04 -2.60
C LEU A 198 13.59 0.23 -4.10
N GLY A 199 14.26 1.34 -4.49
CA GLY A 199 14.49 1.68 -5.89
C GLY A 199 13.24 2.19 -6.65
N ILE A 200 12.14 2.43 -5.95
CA ILE A 200 10.89 2.98 -6.52
C ILE A 200 11.17 4.39 -7.09
N PRO A 201 10.80 4.69 -8.35
CA PRO A 201 10.96 6.02 -8.93
C PRO A 201 10.22 7.11 -8.15
N GLU A 202 10.76 8.34 -8.13
CA GLU A 202 10.14 9.48 -7.43
C GLU A 202 8.71 9.78 -7.91
N GLU A 203 8.46 9.68 -9.23
CA GLU A 203 7.11 9.85 -9.78
C GLU A 203 6.13 8.78 -9.29
N ALA A 204 6.60 7.55 -9.02
CA ALA A 204 5.79 6.46 -8.47
C ALA A 204 5.59 6.61 -6.97
N MET A 205 6.63 6.98 -6.21
CA MET A 205 6.49 7.36 -4.79
C MET A 205 5.45 8.46 -4.59
N SER A 206 5.45 9.50 -5.44
CA SER A 206 4.41 10.55 -5.42
C SER A 206 3.03 10.09 -5.91
N ALA A 207 2.92 9.00 -6.68
CA ALA A 207 1.64 8.44 -7.10
C ALA A 207 0.99 7.56 -6.01
N TRP A 208 1.81 6.98 -5.15
CA TRP A 208 1.43 5.99 -4.13
C TRP A 208 1.30 6.58 -2.71
N ASP A 209 1.51 7.90 -2.54
CA ASP A 209 1.63 8.63 -1.25
C ASP A 209 2.67 8.03 -0.28
N ILE A 210 3.81 7.61 -0.84
CA ILE A 210 4.94 7.06 -0.08
C ILE A 210 6.07 8.08 -0.10
N ARG A 211 6.46 8.62 1.06
CA ARG A 211 7.66 9.47 1.17
C ARG A 211 8.92 8.61 1.37
N PRO A 212 10.09 8.97 0.81
CA PRO A 212 11.33 8.19 0.95
C PRO A 212 11.74 7.85 2.39
N SER A 213 11.40 8.74 3.34
CA SER A 213 11.68 8.62 4.78
C SER A 213 10.71 7.73 5.56
N GLN A 214 9.61 7.26 4.95
CA GLN A 214 8.67 6.33 5.58
C GLN A 214 9.15 4.89 5.51
N TYR A 215 8.68 4.11 6.47
CA TYR A 215 8.87 2.66 6.53
C TYR A 215 7.67 1.97 5.89
N ILE A 216 7.93 1.04 4.97
CA ILE A 216 6.98 0.00 4.59
C ILE A 216 7.02 -1.07 5.69
N VAL A 217 5.87 -1.48 6.19
CA VAL A 217 5.74 -2.40 7.33
C VAL A 217 4.87 -3.60 6.94
N LEU A 218 5.38 -4.80 7.23
CA LEU A 218 4.65 -6.06 7.19
C LEU A 218 4.44 -6.55 8.64
N LEU A 219 3.17 -6.71 9.03
CA LEU A 219 2.77 -7.37 10.28
C LEU A 219 2.38 -8.82 10.00
N ILE A 220 2.87 -9.73 10.83
CA ILE A 220 2.59 -11.17 10.79
C ILE A 220 2.07 -11.59 12.18
N ARG A 221 0.77 -11.84 12.30
CA ARG A 221 0.12 -12.35 13.51
C ARG A 221 0.14 -13.88 13.48
N TYR A 222 0.54 -14.48 14.58
CA TYR A 222 0.41 -15.92 14.84
C TYR A 222 -0.70 -16.15 15.87
N SER A 223 -1.58 -17.13 15.63
CA SER A 223 -2.75 -17.39 16.49
C SER A 223 -2.49 -18.41 17.61
N ALA A 224 -1.42 -19.20 17.53
CA ALA A 224 -1.10 -20.29 18.47
C ALA A 224 0.40 -20.32 18.86
N GLY A 225 0.98 -19.15 19.12
CA GLY A 225 2.43 -18.98 19.30
C GLY A 225 3.22 -19.01 17.99
N TYR A 226 4.53 -18.73 18.05
CA TYR A 226 5.37 -18.67 16.85
C TYR A 226 5.57 -20.05 16.18
N LEU A 227 5.44 -20.10 14.85
CA LEU A 227 5.69 -21.28 14.03
C LEU A 227 6.70 -20.94 12.92
N ASP A 228 7.58 -21.89 12.59
CA ASP A 228 8.48 -21.76 11.43
C ASP A 228 7.82 -22.19 10.12
N LEU A 229 8.52 -21.98 9.00
CA LEU A 229 7.95 -22.18 7.67
C LEU A 229 7.46 -23.62 7.46
N GLU A 230 8.28 -24.61 7.79
CA GLU A 230 7.96 -26.03 7.62
C GLU A 230 6.75 -26.45 8.47
N SER A 231 6.64 -25.95 9.71
CA SER A 231 5.46 -26.18 10.56
C SER A 231 4.18 -25.54 9.98
N VAL A 232 4.29 -24.35 9.35
CA VAL A 232 3.13 -23.68 8.74
C VAL A 232 2.69 -24.41 7.45
N LEU A 233 3.62 -24.77 6.56
CA LEU A 233 3.31 -25.45 5.29
C LEU A 233 2.76 -26.87 5.50
N SER A 234 3.17 -27.56 6.57
CA SER A 234 2.69 -28.91 6.90
C SER A 234 1.35 -28.94 7.64
N LEU A 235 0.92 -27.82 8.23
CA LEU A 235 -0.40 -27.66 8.87
C LEU A 235 -1.44 -26.97 7.97
N GLU A 236 -1.01 -26.40 6.84
CA GLU A 236 -1.89 -25.82 5.81
C GLU A 236 -2.92 -26.84 5.30
N GLY A 237 -4.19 -26.45 5.32
CA GLY A 237 -5.35 -27.29 4.98
C GLY A 237 -6.34 -27.53 6.13
N ARG A 238 -5.97 -27.23 7.40
CA ARG A 238 -6.84 -27.49 8.58
C ARG A 238 -7.81 -26.35 8.94
N GLY A 239 -8.51 -25.78 7.95
CA GLY A 239 -9.71 -24.94 8.12
C GLY A 239 -9.56 -23.54 8.78
N ASN A 240 -8.57 -23.34 9.65
CA ASN A 240 -8.30 -22.06 10.33
C ASN A 240 -6.91 -21.54 9.92
N SER A 241 -6.80 -20.27 9.56
CA SER A 241 -5.51 -19.68 9.23
C SER A 241 -4.66 -19.44 10.48
N LEU A 242 -3.56 -20.19 10.60
CA LEU A 242 -2.62 -20.14 11.73
C LEU A 242 -1.79 -18.84 11.75
N VAL A 243 -1.66 -18.19 10.60
CA VAL A 243 -0.87 -16.97 10.39
C VAL A 243 -1.69 -15.96 9.60
N GLN A 244 -1.75 -14.71 10.06
CA GLN A 244 -2.44 -13.62 9.37
C GLN A 244 -1.47 -12.49 9.04
N PHE A 245 -1.64 -11.89 7.85
CA PHE A 245 -0.76 -10.84 7.34
C PHE A 245 -1.50 -9.50 7.19
N ARG A 246 -0.81 -8.40 7.45
CA ARG A 246 -1.26 -7.01 7.19
C ARG A 246 -0.10 -6.14 6.72
N VAL A 247 -0.34 -5.33 5.68
CA VAL A 247 0.64 -4.41 5.09
C VAL A 247 0.24 -2.95 5.31
N GLY A 248 1.19 -2.09 5.66
CA GLY A 248 0.96 -0.65 5.73
C GLY A 248 2.23 0.19 5.69
N ILE A 249 2.07 1.51 5.87
CA ILE A 249 3.19 2.47 5.92
C ILE A 249 3.21 3.21 7.26
N CYS A 250 4.39 3.46 7.81
CA CYS A 250 4.59 4.13 9.10
C CYS A 250 5.74 5.15 9.01
N SER A 251 5.77 6.13 9.92
CA SER A 251 6.90 7.06 10.12
C SER A 251 7.88 6.61 11.20
N SER A 252 7.56 5.53 11.89
CA SER A 252 8.43 4.76 12.79
C SER A 252 8.70 3.39 12.15
N TYR A 253 9.86 2.78 12.44
CA TYR A 253 10.10 1.40 12.00
C TYR A 253 9.23 0.36 12.75
N LYS A 254 8.80 0.68 13.98
CA LYS A 254 7.87 -0.09 14.83
C LYS A 254 6.57 0.70 15.04
N PRO A 255 5.39 0.21 14.60
CA PRO A 255 4.10 0.79 14.98
C PRO A 255 3.84 0.73 16.50
N SER A 256 2.84 1.44 17.02
CA SER A 256 2.44 1.23 18.43
C SER A 256 1.64 -0.07 18.59
N HIS A 257 1.62 -0.65 19.80
CA HIS A 257 0.91 -1.92 20.05
C HIS A 257 -0.58 -1.80 19.71
N LYS A 258 -1.25 -0.74 20.19
CA LYS A 258 -2.60 -0.34 19.80
C LYS A 258 -2.85 -0.34 18.29
N PHE A 259 -1.97 0.25 17.48
CA PHE A 259 -2.15 0.27 16.02
C PHE A 259 -1.82 -1.08 15.35
N ALA A 260 -0.96 -1.90 15.95
CA ALA A 260 -0.71 -3.27 15.50
C ALA A 260 -1.92 -4.19 15.79
N LEU A 261 -2.59 -4.05 16.94
CA LEU A 261 -3.83 -4.76 17.27
C LEU A 261 -4.99 -4.34 16.35
N GLN A 262 -5.19 -3.04 16.17
CA GLN A 262 -6.24 -2.50 15.30
C GLN A 262 -6.10 -2.92 13.83
N ALA A 263 -4.88 -3.24 13.36
CA ALA A 263 -4.68 -3.76 12.01
C ALA A 263 -5.30 -5.16 11.80
N PHE A 264 -5.48 -5.95 12.87
CA PHE A 264 -6.15 -7.26 12.85
C PHE A 264 -7.58 -7.22 13.41
N ASP A 265 -8.17 -6.02 13.47
CA ASP A 265 -9.55 -5.77 13.93
C ASP A 265 -9.78 -6.15 15.41
N LEU A 266 -8.74 -6.05 16.24
CA LEU A 266 -8.74 -6.38 17.68
C LEU A 266 -8.83 -5.13 18.56
N GLU A 267 -9.59 -5.20 19.66
CA GLU A 267 -9.70 -4.10 20.61
C GLU A 267 -8.44 -3.98 21.51
N PRO A 268 -7.87 -2.77 21.68
CA PRO A 268 -6.76 -2.53 22.60
C PRO A 268 -7.25 -2.42 24.05
N SER A 269 -6.44 -2.87 25.01
CA SER A 269 -6.79 -2.71 26.43
C SER A 269 -6.88 -1.23 26.82
N THR A 270 -7.80 -0.91 27.74
CA THR A 270 -8.30 0.46 27.99
C THR A 270 -7.33 1.42 28.70
N ASN A 271 -6.08 1.01 28.95
CA ASN A 271 -5.11 1.76 29.76
C ASN A 271 -3.83 2.20 29.00
N GLU A 272 -3.74 2.00 27.68
CA GLU A 272 -2.57 2.47 26.91
C GLU A 272 -2.65 3.96 26.53
N GLU A 273 -1.57 4.71 26.81
CA GLU A 273 -1.46 6.16 26.59
C GLU A 273 -1.56 6.57 25.10
N GLU A 274 -1.73 7.88 24.86
CA GLU A 274 -1.86 8.44 23.50
C GLU A 274 -0.58 8.26 22.67
N ALA A 275 -0.52 7.15 21.91
CA ALA A 275 0.56 6.87 20.97
C ALA A 275 0.74 8.03 19.97
N GLY A 276 1.92 8.64 19.98
CA GLY A 276 2.23 9.83 19.19
C GLY A 276 2.04 9.62 17.69
N LEU A 277 1.68 10.71 16.99
CA LEU A 277 1.37 10.77 15.54
C LEU A 277 2.36 10.04 14.62
N GLY A 278 3.62 9.87 15.04
CA GLY A 278 4.67 9.17 14.28
C GLY A 278 4.54 7.64 14.22
N GLN A 279 3.80 6.99 15.13
CA GLN A 279 3.70 5.53 15.26
C GLN A 279 2.43 4.91 14.66
N ARG A 280 1.57 5.73 14.03
CA ARG A 280 0.34 5.25 13.39
C ARG A 280 0.64 4.53 12.08
N LEU A 281 0.30 3.24 12.02
CA LEU A 281 0.22 2.51 10.76
C LEU A 281 -0.88 3.14 9.90
N LYS A 282 -0.55 3.43 8.64
CA LYS A 282 -1.49 3.91 7.62
C LYS A 282 -1.67 2.84 6.54
N PRO A 283 -2.88 2.75 5.93
CA PRO A 283 -3.10 1.88 4.79
C PRO A 283 -2.22 2.32 3.61
N ILE A 284 -1.80 1.35 2.80
CA ILE A 284 -1.13 1.60 1.52
C ILE A 284 -2.16 1.55 0.38
N PHE A 285 -1.91 2.22 -0.75
CA PHE A 285 -2.90 2.38 -1.81
C PHE A 285 -3.41 1.07 -2.48
N ILE A 286 -2.69 -0.04 -2.28
CA ILE A 286 -3.04 -1.42 -2.69
C ILE A 286 -3.16 -2.40 -1.50
N GLU A 287 -3.44 -1.88 -0.29
CA GLU A 287 -3.58 -2.68 0.95
C GLU A 287 -4.51 -3.88 0.79
N LYS A 288 -5.72 -3.68 0.24
CA LYS A 288 -6.71 -4.75 0.05
C LYS A 288 -6.17 -5.88 -0.87
N PRO A 289 -5.74 -5.59 -2.12
CA PRO A 289 -5.03 -6.56 -2.97
C PRO A 289 -3.88 -7.30 -2.27
N LEU A 290 -2.97 -6.59 -1.57
CA LEU A 290 -1.82 -7.23 -0.92
C LEU A 290 -2.24 -8.10 0.27
N ASN A 291 -3.19 -7.65 1.09
CA ASN A 291 -3.68 -8.41 2.23
C ASN A 291 -4.40 -9.68 1.77
N SER A 292 -5.25 -9.62 0.73
CA SER A 292 -5.88 -10.81 0.14
C SER A 292 -4.81 -11.79 -0.37
N LEU A 293 -3.91 -11.35 -1.25
CA LEU A 293 -2.83 -12.21 -1.77
C LEU A 293 -2.00 -12.91 -0.66
N LEU A 294 -1.69 -12.19 0.43
CA LEU A 294 -0.88 -12.70 1.54
C LEU A 294 -1.63 -13.65 2.48
N ASN A 295 -2.93 -13.47 2.70
CA ASN A 295 -3.70 -14.35 3.58
C ASN A 295 -4.29 -15.55 2.82
N ASP A 296 -4.63 -15.36 1.54
CA ASP A 296 -5.48 -16.31 0.79
C ASP A 296 -4.65 -17.28 -0.08
N ARG A 297 -3.44 -16.90 -0.53
CA ARG A 297 -2.64 -17.72 -1.48
C ARG A 297 -1.14 -17.83 -1.22
N PHE A 298 -0.54 -16.89 -0.48
CA PHE A 298 0.92 -16.83 -0.31
C PHE A 298 1.54 -18.15 0.20
N LEU A 299 0.89 -18.81 1.17
CA LEU A 299 1.38 -20.09 1.71
C LEU A 299 1.42 -21.18 0.63
N ARG A 300 0.36 -21.38 -0.17
CA ARG A 300 0.33 -22.32 -1.31
C ARG A 300 1.39 -22.01 -2.38
N ILE A 301 1.63 -20.74 -2.68
CA ILE A 301 2.69 -20.32 -3.62
C ILE A 301 4.07 -20.69 -3.06
N VAL A 302 4.31 -20.50 -1.77
CA VAL A 302 5.54 -20.92 -1.10
C VAL A 302 5.65 -22.45 -0.99
N LYS A 303 4.53 -23.15 -0.78
CA LYS A 303 4.45 -24.62 -0.76
C LYS A 303 4.85 -25.20 -2.11
N ALA A 304 4.27 -24.71 -3.21
CA ALA A 304 4.64 -25.12 -4.56
C ALA A 304 6.13 -24.83 -4.88
N ARG A 305 6.71 -23.76 -4.33
CA ARG A 305 8.16 -23.48 -4.45
C ARG A 305 9.01 -24.43 -3.60
N PHE A 306 8.53 -24.82 -2.42
CA PHE A 306 9.22 -25.73 -1.50
C PHE A 306 9.20 -27.18 -2.03
N ASP A 307 8.04 -27.66 -2.50
CA ASP A 307 7.83 -29.02 -2.96
C ASP A 307 8.43 -29.28 -4.36
N TYR A 308 8.35 -28.30 -5.28
CA TYR A 308 8.75 -28.47 -6.69
C TYR A 308 9.92 -27.59 -7.16
N GLY A 309 10.41 -26.64 -6.37
CA GLY A 309 11.56 -25.78 -6.74
C GLY A 309 11.27 -24.70 -7.81
N PHE A 310 9.99 -24.40 -8.07
CA PHE A 310 9.55 -23.40 -9.06
C PHE A 310 10.12 -21.99 -8.83
N SER A 311 10.11 -21.16 -9.86
CA SER A 311 10.36 -19.72 -9.71
C SER A 311 9.18 -19.00 -9.03
N TRP A 312 9.30 -17.71 -8.68
CA TRP A 312 8.18 -17.00 -8.08
C TRP A 312 7.04 -16.84 -9.10
N THR A 313 7.35 -16.42 -10.32
CA THR A 313 6.38 -16.35 -11.43
C THR A 313 5.81 -17.75 -11.75
N GLY A 314 6.64 -18.78 -11.75
CA GLY A 314 6.22 -20.15 -12.03
C GLY A 314 5.24 -20.72 -11.01
N ALA A 315 5.49 -20.48 -9.72
CA ALA A 315 4.56 -20.89 -8.65
C ALA A 315 3.28 -20.05 -8.62
N GLU A 316 3.37 -18.74 -8.91
CA GLU A 316 2.18 -17.88 -9.08
C GLU A 316 1.27 -18.34 -10.23
N LEU A 317 1.86 -18.83 -11.33
CA LEU A 317 1.14 -19.46 -12.45
C LEU A 317 0.58 -20.83 -12.05
N TYR A 318 1.40 -21.72 -11.48
CA TYR A 318 0.97 -23.05 -11.04
C TYR A 318 -0.22 -22.99 -10.08
N THR A 319 -0.16 -22.17 -9.01
CA THR A 319 -1.26 -22.01 -8.03
C THR A 319 -2.51 -21.33 -8.62
N HIS A 320 -2.40 -20.65 -9.77
CA HIS A 320 -3.55 -20.14 -10.52
C HIS A 320 -4.15 -21.19 -11.46
N GLU A 321 -3.31 -21.98 -12.14
CA GLU A 321 -3.76 -23.02 -13.08
C GLU A 321 -4.15 -24.36 -12.42
N SER A 322 -3.75 -24.59 -11.17
CA SER A 322 -4.10 -25.78 -10.38
C SER A 322 -5.45 -25.64 -9.66
N GLN A 323 -6.14 -24.50 -9.78
CA GLN A 323 -7.47 -24.32 -9.20
C GLN A 323 -8.45 -25.30 -9.85
N GLY A 324 -8.94 -26.28 -9.08
CA GLY A 324 -9.81 -27.36 -9.59
C GLY A 324 -9.09 -28.47 -10.37
N LYS A 325 -7.75 -28.62 -10.26
CA LYS A 325 -7.00 -29.73 -10.87
C LYS A 325 -6.16 -30.50 -9.85
N MET A 326 -6.38 -31.81 -9.78
CA MET A 326 -5.43 -32.72 -9.13
C MET A 326 -4.30 -33.05 -10.13
N PHE A 327 -3.06 -32.68 -9.80
CA PHE A 327 -1.89 -33.16 -10.54
C PHE A 327 -1.52 -34.57 -10.06
N HIS A 328 -1.40 -35.51 -11.01
CA HIS A 328 -0.82 -36.81 -10.72
C HIS A 328 0.71 -36.69 -10.66
N ALA A 329 1.34 -37.36 -9.68
CA ALA A 329 2.78 -37.25 -9.41
C ALA A 329 3.72 -37.84 -10.49
N GLU A 330 3.18 -38.26 -11.63
CA GLU A 330 3.90 -38.83 -12.78
C GLU A 330 3.87 -37.92 -14.02
N GLU A 331 3.13 -36.80 -14.02
CA GLU A 331 3.15 -35.84 -15.13
C GLU A 331 4.41 -34.95 -15.13
N SER A 332 5.01 -34.77 -16.30
CA SER A 332 6.19 -33.91 -16.47
C SER A 332 5.79 -32.43 -16.39
N LEU A 333 6.21 -31.76 -15.32
CA LEU A 333 5.93 -30.34 -15.06
C LEU A 333 6.50 -29.45 -16.19
N PRO A 334 5.71 -28.50 -16.74
CA PRO A 334 6.16 -27.54 -17.76
C PRO A 334 7.41 -26.75 -17.39
N GLU A 335 8.30 -26.54 -18.37
CA GLU A 335 9.53 -25.74 -18.21
C GLU A 335 9.23 -24.29 -17.80
N GLU A 336 8.05 -23.76 -18.17
CA GLU A 336 7.58 -22.40 -17.85
C GLU A 336 7.52 -22.13 -16.33
N TYR A 337 7.28 -23.15 -15.50
CA TYR A 337 7.27 -23.00 -14.04
C TYR A 337 8.66 -22.83 -13.42
N PHE A 338 9.73 -23.05 -14.20
CA PHE A 338 11.12 -22.95 -13.76
C PHE A 338 11.83 -21.70 -14.33
N GLU A 339 11.22 -20.96 -15.26
CA GLU A 339 11.81 -19.74 -15.84
C GLU A 339 12.26 -18.77 -14.73
N PRO A 340 13.52 -18.27 -14.76
CA PRO A 340 14.00 -17.34 -13.75
C PRO A 340 13.29 -15.99 -13.86
N ASP A 341 12.97 -15.40 -12.70
CA ASP A 341 12.22 -14.14 -12.59
C ASP A 341 12.97 -12.96 -13.25
N SER A 342 12.56 -12.64 -14.48
CA SER A 342 13.16 -11.58 -15.29
C SER A 342 12.52 -10.22 -14.97
N TRP A 343 13.31 -9.36 -14.33
CA TRP A 343 12.91 -7.99 -13.96
C TRP A 343 13.24 -6.98 -15.05
N GLY A 344 12.29 -6.09 -15.35
CA GLY A 344 12.55 -4.91 -16.19
C GLY A 344 13.67 -4.04 -15.62
N SER A 345 14.53 -3.50 -16.49
CA SER A 345 15.87 -2.97 -16.18
C SER A 345 15.88 -1.63 -15.43
N GLY A 346 15.40 -1.64 -14.19
CA GLY A 346 15.58 -0.58 -13.19
C GLY A 346 16.57 -0.97 -12.08
N PRO A 347 16.96 -0.03 -11.20
CA PRO A 347 17.85 -0.30 -10.06
C PRO A 347 17.10 -1.04 -8.95
N ALA A 348 16.95 -2.36 -9.11
CA ALA A 348 16.33 -3.21 -8.10
C ALA A 348 17.14 -3.23 -6.80
N SER A 349 16.46 -3.12 -5.67
CA SER A 349 17.07 -3.28 -4.34
C SER A 349 17.65 -4.69 -4.16
N VAL A 350 18.70 -4.82 -3.33
CA VAL A 350 19.24 -6.13 -2.91
C VAL A 350 18.13 -6.99 -2.27
N LEU A 351 17.19 -6.37 -1.55
CA LEU A 351 16.00 -7.02 -0.97
C LEU A 351 15.01 -7.60 -2.00
N LEU A 352 15.12 -7.22 -3.28
CA LEU A 352 14.28 -7.72 -4.39
C LEU A 352 15.03 -8.71 -5.30
N LEU A 353 16.37 -8.68 -5.27
CA LEU A 353 17.25 -9.51 -6.08
C LEU A 353 17.65 -10.81 -5.38
N PHE A 354 17.70 -10.80 -4.05
CA PHE A 354 17.95 -11.98 -3.23
C PHE A 354 16.67 -12.78 -3.02
N ASP A 355 16.72 -14.10 -3.24
CA ASP A 355 15.61 -15.03 -3.06
C ASP A 355 15.97 -16.07 -1.99
N HIS A 356 15.40 -15.95 -0.78
CA HIS A 356 15.84 -16.74 0.36
C HIS A 356 15.59 -18.26 0.20
N MET A 357 14.67 -18.66 -0.69
CA MET A 357 14.40 -20.08 -0.97
C MET A 357 15.36 -20.70 -2.00
N ARG A 358 16.18 -19.89 -2.69
CA ARG A 358 17.14 -20.36 -3.71
C ARG A 358 18.61 -20.13 -3.34
N ASP A 359 18.86 -19.63 -2.13
CA ASP A 359 20.21 -19.53 -1.57
C ASP A 359 20.67 -20.90 -1.05
N GLU A 360 21.67 -21.48 -1.73
CA GLU A 360 22.31 -22.75 -1.36
C GLU A 360 22.90 -22.75 0.05
N THR A 361 23.21 -21.58 0.62
CA THR A 361 23.72 -21.45 2.00
C THR A 361 22.60 -21.39 3.04
N ALA A 362 21.38 -21.02 2.64
CA ALA A 362 20.18 -20.98 3.48
C ALA A 362 19.33 -22.26 3.43
N SER A 363 19.67 -23.19 2.54
CA SER A 363 18.90 -24.37 2.12
C SER A 363 18.54 -25.41 3.21
N SER A 364 18.81 -25.11 4.48
CA SER A 364 18.49 -25.96 5.63
C SER A 364 17.73 -25.23 6.75
N GLN A 365 17.50 -23.91 6.64
CA GLN A 365 16.87 -23.09 7.70
C GLN A 365 16.12 -21.86 7.12
N LEU A 366 14.93 -22.08 6.53
CA LEU A 366 14.14 -21.00 5.91
C LEU A 366 13.35 -20.14 6.93
N SER A 367 13.44 -18.82 6.78
CA SER A 367 12.73 -17.82 7.60
C SER A 367 11.42 -17.36 6.94
N LEU A 368 10.27 -17.81 7.45
CA LEU A 368 8.94 -17.36 7.01
C LEU A 368 8.80 -15.81 7.03
N PRO A 369 9.22 -15.09 8.09
CA PRO A 369 9.23 -13.63 8.11
C PRO A 369 9.99 -12.98 6.94
N LEU A 370 11.14 -13.52 6.53
CA LEU A 370 11.91 -12.99 5.40
C LEU A 370 11.24 -13.31 4.05
N VAL A 371 10.79 -14.56 3.85
CA VAL A 371 10.12 -15.00 2.62
C VAL A 371 8.84 -14.18 2.38
N ALA A 372 8.05 -13.93 3.42
CA ALA A 372 6.85 -13.10 3.34
C ALA A 372 7.17 -11.63 2.98
N MET A 373 8.24 -11.06 3.55
CA MET A 373 8.67 -9.70 3.24
C MET A 373 9.20 -9.59 1.79
N GLN A 374 9.96 -10.57 1.30
CA GLN A 374 10.43 -10.62 -0.08
C GLN A 374 9.26 -10.70 -1.08
N PHE A 375 8.30 -11.60 -0.83
CA PHE A 375 7.11 -11.77 -1.68
C PHE A 375 6.19 -10.54 -1.68
N MET A 376 6.02 -9.89 -0.51
CA MET A 376 5.30 -8.62 -0.40
C MET A 376 6.03 -7.49 -1.13
N LEU A 377 7.36 -7.40 -1.02
CA LEU A 377 8.16 -6.37 -1.69
C LEU A 377 8.14 -6.54 -3.21
N ARG A 378 8.20 -7.78 -3.72
CA ARG A 378 7.94 -8.14 -5.12
C ARG A 378 6.62 -7.54 -5.61
N HIS A 379 5.51 -7.84 -4.93
CA HIS A 379 4.19 -7.39 -5.34
C HIS A 379 3.92 -5.89 -5.10
N LEU A 380 4.63 -5.24 -4.18
CA LEU A 380 4.54 -3.79 -3.97
C LEU A 380 5.35 -3.00 -5.00
N VAL A 381 6.67 -3.27 -5.09
CA VAL A 381 7.58 -2.48 -5.94
C VAL A 381 7.30 -2.72 -7.43
N LYS A 382 6.84 -3.92 -7.79
CA LYS A 382 6.39 -4.28 -9.14
C LYS A 382 4.87 -4.43 -9.24
N CYS A 383 4.09 -3.73 -8.41
CA CYS A 383 2.62 -3.78 -8.45
C CYS A 383 2.02 -3.51 -9.84
N THR A 384 2.73 -2.78 -10.71
CA THR A 384 2.30 -2.48 -12.08
C THR A 384 2.63 -3.56 -13.11
N GLU A 385 3.34 -4.63 -12.73
CA GLU A 385 3.52 -5.84 -13.55
C GLU A 385 2.42 -6.90 -13.29
N PHE A 386 1.67 -6.80 -12.20
CA PHE A 386 0.67 -7.78 -11.74
C PHE A 386 -0.76 -7.23 -11.77
N CYS A 387 -1.74 -8.12 -11.96
CA CYS A 387 -3.16 -7.79 -11.83
C CYS A 387 -3.55 -7.57 -10.37
N LEU A 388 -4.26 -6.49 -10.05
CA LEU A 388 -4.74 -6.23 -8.67
C LEU A 388 -5.77 -7.23 -8.12
N VAL A 389 -6.26 -8.17 -8.93
CA VAL A 389 -7.31 -9.14 -8.54
C VAL A 389 -6.84 -10.59 -8.64
N CYS A 390 -6.42 -11.07 -9.82
CA CYS A 390 -5.87 -12.43 -9.92
C CYS A 390 -4.40 -12.52 -9.54
N HIS A 391 -3.71 -11.40 -9.28
CA HIS A 391 -2.28 -11.31 -8.95
C HIS A 391 -1.31 -11.98 -9.94
N CYS A 392 -1.79 -12.44 -11.09
CA CYS A 392 -0.97 -12.97 -12.16
C CYS A 392 -0.19 -11.83 -12.83
N LYS A 393 1.02 -12.13 -13.29
CA LYS A 393 1.81 -11.21 -14.12
C LYS A 393 1.07 -10.96 -15.44
N ILE A 394 0.87 -9.69 -15.79
CA ILE A 394 0.11 -9.32 -16.99
C ILE A 394 1.04 -9.48 -18.21
N ALA A 395 0.60 -10.15 -19.27
CA ALA A 395 1.43 -10.45 -20.45
C ALA A 395 2.09 -9.18 -21.05
N ASP A 396 1.34 -8.09 -21.12
CA ASP A 396 1.81 -6.79 -21.63
C ASP A 396 2.87 -6.10 -20.74
N SER A 397 3.12 -6.57 -19.51
CA SER A 397 4.08 -5.96 -18.57
C SER A 397 5.53 -5.94 -19.08
N LYS A 398 5.91 -6.90 -19.95
CA LYS A 398 7.20 -6.89 -20.66
C LYS A 398 7.29 -5.77 -21.74
N SER A 399 6.19 -5.07 -22.05
CA SER A 399 6.09 -4.11 -23.16
C SER A 399 6.03 -2.63 -22.76
N TYR A 400 5.59 -2.27 -21.54
CA TYR A 400 5.57 -0.88 -21.07
C TYR A 400 5.71 -0.76 -19.55
N GLU A 401 6.34 0.32 -19.08
CA GLU A 401 6.48 0.65 -17.65
C GLU A 401 5.34 1.58 -17.20
N ALA A 402 4.44 1.11 -16.34
CA ALA A 402 3.32 1.89 -15.80
C ALA A 402 3.57 2.39 -14.36
N ILE A 403 3.11 3.60 -14.04
CA ILE A 403 3.23 4.21 -12.70
C ILE A 403 2.12 3.78 -11.73
N LYS A 404 0.88 3.56 -12.21
CA LYS A 404 -0.21 3.00 -11.40
C LYS A 404 -0.54 1.57 -11.85
N PRO A 405 -0.85 0.66 -10.90
CA PRO A 405 -1.23 -0.72 -11.19
C PRO A 405 -2.63 -0.79 -11.81
N TYR A 406 -2.93 -1.93 -12.45
CA TYR A 406 -4.13 -2.10 -13.25
C TYR A 406 -4.66 -3.55 -13.18
N VAL A 407 -5.80 -3.77 -13.82
CA VAL A 407 -6.45 -5.08 -13.96
C VAL A 407 -6.09 -5.68 -15.32
N CYS A 408 -5.93 -7.00 -15.38
CA CYS A 408 -5.85 -7.70 -16.66
C CYS A 408 -7.17 -7.61 -17.44
N SER A 409 -7.16 -8.06 -18.70
CA SER A 409 -8.32 -8.06 -19.61
C SER A 409 -9.38 -9.14 -19.30
N ASN A 410 -9.19 -9.97 -18.26
CA ASN A 410 -10.19 -10.95 -17.85
C ASN A 410 -11.44 -10.25 -17.29
N GLY A 411 -12.60 -10.54 -17.88
CA GLY A 411 -13.89 -9.97 -17.48
C GLY A 411 -14.26 -10.25 -16.01
N LEU A 412 -13.90 -11.42 -15.47
CA LEU A 412 -14.11 -11.74 -14.05
C LEU A 412 -13.28 -10.82 -13.15
N CYS A 413 -12.01 -10.60 -13.47
CA CYS A 413 -11.15 -9.68 -12.72
C CYS A 413 -11.64 -8.24 -12.82
N LEU A 414 -12.12 -7.81 -13.99
CA LEU A 414 -12.68 -6.47 -14.19
C LEU A 414 -13.97 -6.27 -13.37
N TYR A 415 -14.84 -7.27 -13.34
CA TYR A 415 -16.05 -7.28 -12.51
C TYR A 415 -15.70 -7.23 -11.02
N GLN A 416 -14.85 -8.13 -10.53
CA GLN A 416 -14.39 -8.18 -9.13
C GLN A 416 -13.72 -6.87 -8.69
N TYR A 417 -12.93 -6.24 -9.58
CA TYR A 417 -12.34 -4.92 -9.32
C TYR A 417 -13.37 -3.83 -9.10
N MET A 418 -14.39 -3.75 -9.97
CA MET A 418 -15.39 -2.69 -9.95
C MET A 418 -16.50 -2.91 -8.91
N ALA A 419 -17.06 -4.12 -8.84
CA ALA A 419 -18.21 -4.47 -8.00
C ALA A 419 -17.83 -4.81 -6.55
N LEU A 420 -16.78 -5.62 -6.32
CA LEU A 420 -16.38 -6.06 -4.97
C LEU A 420 -15.50 -5.05 -4.23
N GLY A 421 -15.19 -3.89 -4.84
CA GLY A 421 -14.41 -2.83 -4.19
C GLY A 421 -12.95 -3.19 -3.96
N MET A 422 -12.39 -4.07 -4.80
CA MET A 422 -10.95 -4.32 -4.96
C MET A 422 -10.24 -3.23 -5.79
N ALA A 423 -10.98 -2.23 -6.25
CA ALA A 423 -10.47 -1.05 -6.94
C ALA A 423 -9.34 -0.33 -6.19
N THR A 424 -8.46 0.36 -6.93
CA THR A 424 -7.69 1.50 -6.38
C THR A 424 -8.66 2.41 -5.63
N ASN A 425 -8.42 2.57 -4.33
CA ASN A 425 -9.38 3.10 -3.38
C ASN A 425 -9.96 4.46 -3.84
N LEU A 426 -11.23 4.49 -4.25
CA LEU A 426 -11.90 5.69 -4.79
C LEU A 426 -11.90 6.82 -3.75
N GLU A 427 -12.11 6.45 -2.49
CA GLU A 427 -12.05 7.33 -1.33
C GLU A 427 -10.64 7.91 -1.10
N TYR A 428 -9.57 7.26 -1.58
CA TYR A 428 -8.20 7.79 -1.57
C TYR A 428 -7.95 8.78 -2.72
N GLU A 429 -8.42 8.51 -3.95
CA GLU A 429 -8.32 9.47 -5.06
C GLU A 429 -9.11 10.75 -4.77
N ILE A 430 -10.31 10.62 -4.15
CA ILE A 430 -11.13 11.76 -3.68
C ILE A 430 -10.43 12.56 -2.58
N LYS A 431 -9.73 11.90 -1.65
CA LYS A 431 -8.98 12.56 -0.57
C LYS A 431 -7.72 13.26 -1.05
N THR A 432 -7.00 12.66 -2.01
CA THR A 432 -5.69 13.14 -2.47
C THR A 432 -5.78 14.12 -3.65
N GLN A 433 -6.70 13.91 -4.58
CA GLN A 433 -6.81 14.68 -5.83
C GLN A 433 -8.25 15.00 -6.25
N PRO A 434 -9.05 15.69 -5.39
CA PRO A 434 -10.47 15.95 -5.65
C PRO A 434 -10.74 16.69 -6.97
N ASP A 435 -9.88 17.64 -7.36
CA ASP A 435 -10.01 18.36 -8.64
C ASP A 435 -9.81 17.46 -9.87
N VAL A 436 -9.04 16.38 -9.76
CA VAL A 436 -8.84 15.40 -10.86
C VAL A 436 -10.07 14.51 -10.99
N VAL A 437 -10.71 14.14 -9.87
CA VAL A 437 -11.99 13.40 -9.90
C VAL A 437 -13.11 14.29 -10.48
N ASP A 438 -13.20 15.56 -10.08
CA ASP A 438 -14.14 16.55 -10.65
C ASP A 438 -13.96 16.72 -12.16
N LEU A 439 -12.70 16.81 -12.63
CA LEU A 439 -12.36 16.82 -14.05
C LEU A 439 -12.88 15.58 -14.78
N LEU A 440 -12.56 14.37 -14.30
CA LEU A 440 -12.94 13.11 -14.96
C LEU A 440 -14.47 12.92 -15.00
N VAL A 441 -15.18 13.27 -13.92
CA VAL A 441 -16.65 13.24 -13.88
C VAL A 441 -17.23 14.27 -14.84
N SER A 442 -16.73 15.52 -14.82
CA SER A 442 -17.21 16.60 -15.70
C SER A 442 -17.02 16.29 -17.19
N LEU A 443 -15.86 15.73 -17.58
CA LEU A 443 -15.60 15.33 -18.96
C LEU A 443 -16.47 14.16 -19.40
N THR A 444 -16.73 13.19 -18.51
CA THR A 444 -17.64 12.06 -18.81
C THR A 444 -19.08 12.52 -18.94
N TYR A 445 -19.55 13.38 -18.04
CA TYR A 445 -20.88 13.97 -18.09
C TYR A 445 -21.11 14.74 -19.41
N ALA A 446 -20.14 15.54 -19.84
CA ALA A 446 -20.17 16.24 -21.12
C ALA A 446 -20.15 15.29 -22.33
N ARG A 447 -19.36 14.19 -22.28
CA ARG A 447 -19.33 13.19 -23.36
C ARG A 447 -20.65 12.42 -23.47
N ALA A 448 -21.22 11.99 -22.35
CA ALA A 448 -22.54 11.33 -22.29
C ALA A 448 -23.65 12.26 -22.83
N GLY A 449 -23.73 13.50 -22.33
CA GLY A 449 -24.74 14.48 -22.74
C GLY A 449 -24.59 14.99 -24.18
N SER A 450 -23.40 14.90 -24.78
CA SER A 450 -23.20 15.22 -26.20
C SER A 450 -23.56 14.08 -27.15
N GLY A 451 -23.94 12.91 -26.62
CA GLY A 451 -24.27 11.72 -27.41
C GLY A 451 -23.06 10.92 -27.91
N ARG A 452 -21.83 11.31 -27.56
CA ARG A 452 -20.57 10.72 -28.09
C ARG A 452 -19.94 9.64 -27.19
N LEU A 453 -20.52 9.28 -26.05
CA LEU A 453 -19.96 8.19 -25.23
C LEU A 453 -20.15 6.84 -25.95
N GLU A 454 -19.11 6.01 -25.98
CA GLU A 454 -19.06 4.74 -26.72
C GLU A 454 -18.67 3.58 -25.79
N ASP A 455 -17.78 3.86 -24.84
CA ASP A 455 -17.41 3.01 -23.72
C ASP A 455 -18.43 3.12 -22.58
N PHE A 456 -18.83 1.96 -22.05
CA PHE A 456 -19.86 1.86 -21.00
C PHE A 456 -19.44 0.85 -19.90
N PRO A 457 -19.92 1.02 -18.65
CA PRO A 457 -19.71 0.07 -17.55
C PRO A 457 -20.62 -1.18 -17.69
N THR A 458 -20.37 -2.01 -18.69
CA THR A 458 -21.16 -3.22 -18.93
C THR A 458 -20.78 -4.38 -18.00
N GLY A 459 -21.74 -5.22 -17.61
CA GLY A 459 -21.52 -6.39 -16.78
C GLY A 459 -21.43 -6.10 -15.28
N LEU A 460 -21.69 -4.87 -14.84
CA LEU A 460 -21.68 -4.48 -13.42
C LEU A 460 -23.04 -4.62 -12.72
N GLY A 461 -24.07 -5.15 -13.40
CA GLY A 461 -25.41 -5.35 -12.82
C GLY A 461 -26.14 -4.05 -12.43
N LEU A 462 -25.75 -2.90 -12.99
CA LEU A 462 -26.27 -1.58 -12.62
C LEU A 462 -27.78 -1.51 -12.86
N ARG A 463 -28.57 -1.39 -11.80
CA ARG A 463 -30.02 -1.17 -11.90
C ARG A 463 -30.32 0.32 -12.07
N VAL A 464 -31.18 0.67 -13.02
CA VAL A 464 -31.53 2.05 -13.40
C VAL A 464 -33.02 2.19 -13.76
N PRO A 465 -33.60 3.41 -13.78
CA PRO A 465 -35.00 3.60 -14.15
C PRO A 465 -35.34 3.09 -15.55
N ALA A 466 -36.47 2.39 -15.68
CA ALA A 466 -36.96 1.92 -16.96
C ALA A 466 -37.29 3.06 -17.96
N VAL A 467 -37.60 4.26 -17.45
CA VAL A 467 -37.74 5.50 -18.25
C VAL A 467 -36.50 6.35 -18.07
N LEU A 468 -35.86 6.73 -19.17
CA LEU A 468 -34.71 7.63 -19.20
C LEU A 468 -34.92 8.89 -20.06
N ASN A 469 -36.11 9.03 -20.68
CA ASN A 469 -36.47 10.14 -21.55
C ASN A 469 -37.70 10.87 -21.00
N PHE A 470 -37.51 11.53 -19.87
CA PHE A 470 -38.54 12.17 -19.04
C PHE A 470 -39.28 13.36 -19.69
N SER A 471 -38.95 13.69 -20.94
CA SER A 471 -39.72 14.59 -21.80
C SER A 471 -40.97 13.93 -22.39
N ARG A 472 -41.04 12.58 -22.44
CA ARG A 472 -42.16 11.82 -22.99
C ARG A 472 -43.05 11.24 -21.88
N LEU A 473 -44.12 11.98 -21.58
CA LEU A 473 -45.21 11.47 -20.74
C LEU A 473 -45.84 10.21 -21.36
N ASP A 474 -45.83 10.08 -22.70
CA ASP A 474 -46.36 8.92 -23.43
C ASP A 474 -45.65 7.59 -23.08
N GLU A 475 -44.34 7.61 -22.84
CA GLU A 475 -43.57 6.42 -22.43
C GLU A 475 -43.93 6.01 -20.99
N LEU A 476 -44.17 7.00 -20.13
CA LEU A 476 -44.58 6.84 -18.74
C LEU A 476 -46.03 6.31 -18.65
N GLU A 477 -46.92 6.77 -19.55
CA GLU A 477 -48.27 6.23 -19.67
C GLU A 477 -48.31 4.85 -20.34
N ALA A 478 -47.40 4.54 -21.27
CA ALA A 478 -47.30 3.20 -21.84
C ALA A 478 -46.93 2.15 -20.78
N LEU A 479 -45.96 2.44 -19.91
CA LEU A 479 -45.59 1.56 -18.80
C LEU A 479 -46.71 1.40 -17.75
N LEU A 480 -47.55 2.42 -17.56
CA LEU A 480 -48.75 2.33 -16.72
C LEU A 480 -49.93 1.59 -17.37
N ARG A 481 -49.85 1.26 -18.67
CA ARG A 481 -50.90 0.53 -19.41
C ARG A 481 -50.47 -0.89 -19.80
N ALA A 482 -49.20 -1.25 -19.65
CA ALA A 482 -48.66 -2.57 -19.99
C ALA A 482 -48.95 -3.66 -18.93
N GLU A 483 -50.12 -3.61 -18.30
CA GLU A 483 -50.41 -4.36 -17.06
C GLU A 483 -50.75 -5.85 -17.28
N ASP A 484 -51.09 -6.26 -18.50
CA ASP A 484 -51.65 -7.59 -18.81
C ASP A 484 -50.61 -8.71 -19.03
N THR A 485 -49.30 -8.45 -19.04
CA THR A 485 -48.27 -9.43 -19.45
C THR A 485 -47.54 -10.13 -18.31
N GLY A 486 -48.03 -10.05 -17.07
CA GLY A 486 -47.49 -10.80 -15.91
C GLY A 486 -46.12 -10.35 -15.37
N GLN A 487 -45.47 -9.35 -15.99
CA GLN A 487 -44.21 -8.77 -15.50
C GLN A 487 -44.41 -7.91 -14.24
N PRO A 488 -43.39 -7.77 -13.37
CA PRO A 488 -43.46 -6.89 -12.21
C PRO A 488 -43.70 -5.42 -12.59
N ARG A 489 -44.52 -4.72 -11.81
CA ARG A 489 -44.88 -3.30 -12.05
C ARG A 489 -43.65 -2.40 -11.89
N ARG A 490 -43.28 -1.71 -12.97
CA ARG A 490 -42.14 -0.77 -13.03
C ARG A 490 -42.49 0.68 -12.67
N CYS A 491 -43.77 1.03 -12.71
CA CYS A 491 -44.28 2.37 -12.40
C CYS A 491 -45.41 2.27 -11.37
N TYR A 492 -45.46 3.23 -10.45
CA TYR A 492 -46.43 3.32 -9.36
C TYR A 492 -47.08 4.71 -9.33
N SER A 493 -48.22 4.82 -8.63
CA SER A 493 -48.94 6.07 -8.36
C SER A 493 -49.43 6.13 -6.92
N GLY A 494 -49.56 7.35 -6.39
CA GLY A 494 -50.03 7.59 -5.03
C GLY A 494 -50.04 9.06 -4.64
N THR A 495 -50.45 9.34 -3.40
CA THR A 495 -50.46 10.68 -2.80
C THR A 495 -49.25 10.89 -1.89
N LEU A 496 -48.34 11.78 -2.28
CA LEU A 496 -47.16 12.18 -1.50
C LEU A 496 -47.47 13.33 -0.55
N ARG A 497 -47.18 13.14 0.75
CA ARG A 497 -47.15 14.19 1.77
C ARG A 497 -45.79 14.86 1.80
N VAL A 498 -45.72 16.08 1.28
CA VAL A 498 -44.48 16.79 0.94
C VAL A 498 -43.55 17.01 2.15
N LYS A 499 -44.11 17.33 3.33
CA LYS A 499 -43.33 17.60 4.55
C LYS A 499 -42.75 16.34 5.20
N GLU A 500 -43.42 15.20 5.03
CA GLU A 500 -43.09 13.94 5.71
C GLU A 500 -42.30 12.98 4.79
N MET A 501 -42.29 13.26 3.47
CA MET A 501 -41.86 12.37 2.39
C MET A 501 -42.54 10.99 2.41
N ILE A 502 -43.73 10.90 3.02
CA ILE A 502 -44.57 9.70 3.06
C ILE A 502 -45.51 9.71 1.84
N CYS A 503 -45.43 8.68 1.00
CA CYS A 503 -46.38 8.44 -0.08
C CYS A 503 -47.35 7.32 0.31
N THR A 504 -48.65 7.59 0.22
CA THR A 504 -49.68 6.55 0.25
C THR A 504 -49.95 6.08 -1.17
N LEU A 505 -49.73 4.81 -1.45
CA LEU A 505 -49.96 4.21 -2.76
C LEU A 505 -51.44 3.94 -3.03
N ASP A 506 -51.85 4.07 -4.29
CA ASP A 506 -53.21 3.76 -4.72
C ASP A 506 -53.49 2.24 -4.70
N GLN A 507 -52.44 1.43 -4.87
CA GLN A 507 -52.49 -0.04 -4.91
C GLN A 507 -51.29 -0.64 -4.14
N THR A 508 -51.42 -1.89 -3.68
CA THR A 508 -50.32 -2.62 -3.00
C THR A 508 -49.13 -2.85 -3.94
N SER A 509 -47.92 -2.73 -3.41
CA SER A 509 -46.67 -2.82 -4.18
C SER A 509 -45.79 -4.03 -3.82
N SER A 510 -44.75 -4.25 -4.62
CA SER A 510 -43.72 -5.29 -4.44
C SER A 510 -42.35 -4.70 -4.04
N LEU A 511 -42.34 -3.46 -3.53
CA LEU A 511 -41.14 -2.68 -3.21
C LEU A 511 -40.42 -3.24 -1.97
N LYS A 512 -39.11 -3.01 -1.86
CA LYS A 512 -38.28 -3.29 -0.68
C LYS A 512 -37.75 -1.99 -0.05
N GLU A 513 -37.37 -2.05 1.23
CA GLU A 513 -36.63 -0.95 1.87
C GLU A 513 -35.20 -0.90 1.31
N GLY A 514 -34.78 0.28 0.84
CA GLY A 514 -33.50 0.48 0.17
C GLY A 514 -33.57 0.66 -1.35
N ASP A 515 -34.70 0.33 -1.98
CA ASP A 515 -34.93 0.58 -3.40
C ASP A 515 -34.76 2.07 -3.74
N TRP A 516 -34.36 2.35 -4.99
CA TRP A 516 -34.28 3.71 -5.51
C TRP A 516 -35.39 3.99 -6.51
N ALA A 517 -35.90 5.22 -6.51
CA ALA A 517 -37.00 5.66 -7.35
C ALA A 517 -36.79 7.09 -7.89
N THR A 518 -37.34 7.36 -9.07
CA THR A 518 -37.46 8.71 -9.65
C THR A 518 -38.91 9.15 -9.55
N ILE A 519 -39.17 10.28 -8.89
CA ILE A 519 -40.53 10.80 -8.62
C ILE A 519 -40.93 11.86 -9.67
N PHE A 520 -42.19 11.78 -10.10
CA PHE A 520 -42.85 12.70 -11.02
C PHE A 520 -44.09 13.30 -10.34
N ALA A 521 -44.15 14.61 -10.18
CA ALA A 521 -45.34 15.32 -9.69
C ALA A 521 -45.88 16.26 -10.78
N ASN A 522 -47.19 16.26 -10.99
CA ASN A 522 -47.83 17.18 -11.94
C ASN A 522 -47.65 18.63 -11.47
N GLY A 523 -46.68 19.33 -12.08
CA GLY A 523 -46.28 20.68 -11.69
C GLY A 523 -44.79 20.86 -11.39
N THR A 524 -43.97 19.80 -11.37
CA THR A 524 -42.50 19.98 -11.40
C THR A 524 -42.12 20.70 -12.70
N GLN A 525 -41.51 21.87 -12.59
CA GLN A 525 -41.00 22.58 -13.75
C GLN A 525 -39.80 21.79 -14.30
N GLN A 526 -39.87 21.37 -15.57
CA GLN A 526 -38.82 20.57 -16.22
C GLN A 526 -37.43 21.25 -16.27
N ALA A 527 -37.34 22.53 -15.89
CA ALA A 527 -36.12 23.32 -15.84
C ALA A 527 -35.16 22.93 -14.69
N GLU A 528 -35.65 22.41 -13.56
CA GLU A 528 -34.81 22.20 -12.36
C GLU A 528 -34.30 20.76 -12.20
N GLY A 529 -34.88 19.80 -12.94
CA GLY A 529 -34.45 18.41 -12.96
C GLY A 529 -35.34 17.46 -12.16
N LEU A 530 -34.89 16.21 -12.07
CA LEU A 530 -35.66 15.09 -11.55
C LEU A 530 -35.38 14.83 -10.08
N TRP A 531 -36.35 14.20 -9.40
CA TRP A 531 -36.29 13.91 -7.98
C TRP A 531 -35.91 12.45 -7.79
N HIS A 532 -34.67 12.20 -7.36
CA HIS A 532 -34.18 10.86 -7.09
C HIS A 532 -34.21 10.60 -5.58
N CYS A 533 -34.91 9.55 -5.17
CA CYS A 533 -35.14 9.21 -3.77
C CYS A 533 -34.81 7.75 -3.49
N ARG A 534 -34.31 7.47 -2.29
CA ARG A 534 -34.28 6.11 -1.72
C ARG A 534 -35.56 5.85 -0.94
N ILE A 535 -36.11 4.64 -1.01
CA ILE A 535 -37.15 4.17 -0.09
C ILE A 535 -36.48 3.88 1.26
N ALA A 536 -36.66 4.80 2.21
CA ALA A 536 -36.02 4.76 3.52
C ALA A 536 -36.76 3.84 4.49
N ARG A 537 -38.10 3.72 4.36
CA ARG A 537 -38.95 2.83 5.15
C ARG A 537 -40.21 2.41 4.38
N LEU A 538 -40.74 1.22 4.66
CA LEU A 538 -41.98 0.68 4.08
C LEU A 538 -42.89 0.12 5.19
N THR A 539 -44.21 0.33 5.11
CA THR A 539 -45.16 -0.25 6.06
C THR A 539 -45.49 -1.70 5.73
N SER A 540 -45.80 -2.49 6.76
CA SER A 540 -46.08 -3.93 6.63
C SER A 540 -47.31 -4.30 5.77
N ASP A 541 -48.14 -3.32 5.42
CA ASP A 541 -49.28 -3.46 4.50
C ASP A 541 -48.93 -3.11 3.03
N LEU A 542 -47.67 -2.71 2.76
CA LEU A 542 -47.13 -2.36 1.44
C LEU A 542 -47.88 -1.22 0.73
N ARG A 543 -48.55 -0.34 1.50
CA ARG A 543 -49.34 0.80 1.02
C ARG A 543 -48.77 2.17 1.40
N GLN A 544 -47.96 2.29 2.44
CA GLN A 544 -47.27 3.54 2.78
C GLN A 544 -45.76 3.34 2.74
N LEU A 545 -45.08 4.24 2.04
CA LEU A 545 -43.63 4.25 1.94
C LEU A 545 -43.11 5.63 2.33
N GLN A 546 -41.94 5.66 2.95
CA GLN A 546 -41.24 6.89 3.31
C GLN A 546 -39.99 7.00 2.44
N PHE A 547 -39.94 8.05 1.62
CA PHE A 547 -38.76 8.40 0.84
C PHE A 547 -37.72 9.14 1.69
N SER A 548 -36.46 9.09 1.25
CA SER A 548 -35.42 10.05 1.63
C SER A 548 -35.80 11.49 1.21
N LEU A 549 -34.99 12.47 1.62
CA LEU A 549 -35.01 13.78 0.93
C LEU A 549 -34.72 13.57 -0.57
N PRO A 550 -35.41 14.28 -1.48
CA PRO A 550 -35.15 14.18 -2.90
C PRO A 550 -33.80 14.79 -3.26
N ILE A 551 -33.04 14.05 -4.07
CA ILE A 551 -31.80 14.51 -4.68
C ILE A 551 -32.14 15.13 -6.03
N ILE A 552 -31.80 16.40 -6.19
CA ILE A 552 -32.01 17.19 -7.41
C ILE A 552 -30.63 17.74 -7.81
N GLN A 553 -30.16 17.38 -9.00
CA GLN A 553 -28.85 17.77 -9.53
C GLN A 553 -27.67 17.52 -8.56
N GLY A 554 -27.71 16.44 -7.77
CA GLY A 554 -26.68 16.10 -6.79
C GLY A 554 -26.81 16.75 -5.41
N GLN A 555 -27.91 17.47 -5.14
CA GLN A 555 -28.17 18.06 -3.82
C GLN A 555 -29.46 17.50 -3.23
N GLN A 556 -29.39 16.97 -2.00
CA GLN A 556 -30.56 16.73 -1.17
C GLN A 556 -31.22 18.07 -0.84
N ARG A 557 -32.49 18.26 -1.20
CA ARG A 557 -33.24 19.49 -0.93
C ARG A 557 -34.63 19.17 -0.35
N PRO A 558 -35.21 20.02 0.51
CA PRO A 558 -36.58 19.81 0.98
C PRO A 558 -37.60 19.87 -0.16
N ALA A 559 -38.51 18.89 -0.22
CA ALA A 559 -39.59 18.87 -1.21
C ALA A 559 -40.56 20.08 -1.07
N SER A 560 -40.62 20.70 0.11
CA SER A 560 -41.39 21.91 0.42
C SER A 560 -41.03 23.11 -0.45
N ASP A 561 -39.79 23.15 -0.95
CA ASP A 561 -39.24 24.33 -1.60
C ASP A 561 -39.75 24.47 -3.05
N TYR A 562 -40.34 23.38 -3.56
CA TYR A 562 -40.82 23.18 -4.92
C TYR A 562 -42.31 22.87 -5.02
N LEU A 563 -42.86 22.16 -4.03
CA LEU A 563 -44.25 21.70 -4.01
C LEU A 563 -45.05 22.47 -2.94
N PRO A 564 -45.81 23.52 -3.30
CA PRO A 564 -46.39 24.48 -2.35
C PRO A 564 -47.63 23.98 -1.58
N ARG A 565 -48.23 22.86 -1.99
CA ARG A 565 -49.34 22.20 -1.27
C ARG A 565 -48.78 21.07 -0.37
N PRO A 566 -49.41 20.79 0.79
CA PRO A 566 -48.92 19.73 1.70
C PRO A 566 -49.01 18.32 1.13
N SER A 567 -49.91 18.09 0.16
CA SER A 567 -50.10 16.79 -0.50
C SER A 567 -50.23 16.98 -2.02
N HIS A 568 -49.64 16.07 -2.81
CA HIS A 568 -49.76 16.01 -4.26
C HIS A 568 -49.93 14.56 -4.74
N GLU A 569 -50.67 14.37 -5.83
CA GLU A 569 -50.61 13.13 -6.61
C GLU A 569 -49.24 13.04 -7.31
N VAL A 570 -48.59 11.89 -7.20
CA VAL A 570 -47.30 11.60 -7.82
C VAL A 570 -47.33 10.25 -8.53
N LYS A 571 -46.49 10.14 -9.56
CA LYS A 571 -46.09 8.87 -10.18
C LYS A 571 -44.61 8.65 -9.87
N PHE A 572 -44.14 7.41 -9.81
CA PHE A 572 -42.70 7.15 -9.73
C PHE A 572 -42.29 5.83 -10.42
N VAL A 573 -41.05 5.79 -10.89
CA VAL A 573 -40.43 4.62 -11.53
C VAL A 573 -39.22 4.20 -10.71
N VAL A 574 -39.11 2.89 -10.43
CA VAL A 574 -38.01 2.30 -9.67
C VAL A 574 -36.76 2.05 -10.51
N TYR A 575 -35.62 1.87 -9.85
CA TYR A 575 -34.37 1.44 -10.45
C TYR A 575 -34.36 -0.10 -10.56
N ASP A 576 -35.06 -0.65 -11.56
CA ASP A 576 -35.26 -2.10 -11.74
C ASP A 576 -34.62 -2.67 -13.02
N LYS A 577 -34.61 -1.87 -14.11
CA LYS A 577 -34.07 -2.25 -15.41
C LYS A 577 -32.54 -2.38 -15.33
N ASN A 578 -31.99 -3.48 -15.85
CA ASN A 578 -30.54 -3.63 -15.98
C ASN A 578 -30.01 -2.64 -17.03
N PHE A 579 -28.89 -1.99 -16.71
CA PHE A 579 -28.19 -1.09 -17.62
C PHE A 579 -27.68 -1.79 -18.87
N ASP A 580 -27.32 -3.08 -18.79
CA ASP A 580 -26.80 -3.82 -19.95
C ASP A 580 -27.85 -4.01 -21.06
N ASP A 581 -29.13 -4.15 -20.70
CA ASP A 581 -30.27 -4.30 -21.62
C ASP A 581 -30.63 -3.02 -22.38
N LEU A 582 -29.98 -1.89 -22.05
CA LEU A 582 -30.23 -0.59 -22.67
C LEU A 582 -29.57 -0.46 -24.04
N SER A 583 -30.23 0.24 -24.97
CA SER A 583 -29.56 0.74 -26.18
C SER A 583 -28.51 1.80 -25.83
N ASP A 584 -27.46 1.99 -26.63
CA ASP A 584 -26.40 2.98 -26.38
C ASP A 584 -26.93 4.40 -26.10
N THR A 585 -28.06 4.76 -26.74
CA THR A 585 -28.70 6.07 -26.56
C THR A 585 -29.42 6.19 -25.21
N GLU A 586 -29.93 5.08 -24.67
CA GLU A 586 -30.38 5.00 -23.28
C GLU A 586 -29.18 4.94 -22.31
N LYS A 587 -28.14 4.13 -22.58
CA LYS A 587 -26.92 4.03 -21.76
C LYS A 587 -26.28 5.40 -21.54
N ARG A 588 -26.14 6.22 -22.60
CA ARG A 588 -25.69 7.62 -22.52
C ARG A 588 -26.53 8.46 -21.55
N ARG A 589 -27.88 8.34 -21.59
CA ARG A 589 -28.78 9.05 -20.68
C ARG A 589 -28.68 8.54 -19.24
N ALA A 590 -28.57 7.22 -19.04
CA ALA A 590 -28.36 6.63 -17.72
C ALA A 590 -27.03 7.08 -17.09
N VAL A 591 -25.93 7.10 -17.85
CA VAL A 591 -24.63 7.66 -17.40
C VAL A 591 -24.79 9.12 -16.98
N GLN A 592 -25.40 9.97 -17.82
CA GLN A 592 -25.59 11.38 -17.51
C GLN A 592 -26.50 11.60 -16.30
N MET A 593 -27.56 10.80 -16.15
CA MET A 593 -28.47 10.84 -15.01
C MET A 593 -27.77 10.44 -13.71
N LEU A 594 -27.08 9.29 -13.69
CA LEU A 594 -26.38 8.77 -12.50
C LEU A 594 -25.27 9.73 -12.04
N LEU A 595 -24.44 10.23 -12.95
CA LEU A 595 -23.46 11.26 -12.62
C LEU A 595 -24.14 12.56 -12.16
N GLY A 596 -25.31 12.89 -12.71
CA GLY A 596 -26.15 14.03 -12.30
C GLY A 596 -26.78 13.91 -10.90
N THR A 597 -26.82 12.71 -10.30
CA THR A 597 -27.27 12.50 -8.90
C THR A 597 -26.13 12.54 -7.89
N LEU A 598 -24.86 12.57 -8.31
CA LEU A 598 -23.72 12.58 -7.40
C LEU A 598 -23.58 13.94 -6.68
N PRO A 599 -23.31 13.97 -5.36
CA PRO A 599 -22.89 15.18 -4.67
C PRO A 599 -21.52 15.68 -5.16
N SER A 600 -21.13 16.89 -4.77
CA SER A 600 -19.80 17.42 -5.13
C SER A 600 -18.68 16.58 -4.49
N ILE A 601 -17.52 16.52 -5.17
CA ILE A 601 -16.34 15.78 -4.67
C ILE A 601 -15.88 16.35 -3.32
N GLU A 602 -16.06 17.66 -3.11
CA GLU A 602 -15.84 18.32 -1.81
C GLU A 602 -16.72 17.73 -0.70
N ALA A 603 -18.02 17.55 -0.96
CA ALA A 603 -18.96 16.98 0.00
C ALA A 603 -18.65 15.49 0.29
N MET A 604 -18.19 14.74 -0.72
CA MET A 604 -17.67 13.37 -0.54
C MET A 604 -16.43 13.37 0.36
N ASN A 605 -15.45 14.25 0.12
CA ASN A 605 -14.25 14.34 0.95
C ASN A 605 -14.58 14.71 2.41
N ILE A 606 -15.47 15.68 2.62
CA ILE A 606 -15.98 16.06 3.96
C ILE A 606 -16.71 14.89 4.65
N PHE A 607 -17.51 14.10 3.92
CA PHE A 607 -18.16 12.91 4.47
C PHE A 607 -17.13 11.85 4.91
N LEU A 608 -16.11 11.60 4.07
CA LEU A 608 -15.05 10.63 4.30
C LEU A 608 -14.00 11.07 5.33
N ALA A 609 -13.96 12.36 5.69
CA ALA A 609 -13.19 12.90 6.81
C ALA A 609 -13.95 12.75 8.14
N LYS A 610 -15.29 12.84 8.12
CA LYS A 610 -16.16 12.66 9.31
C LYS A 610 -16.35 11.20 9.72
N HIS A 611 -16.20 10.26 8.79
CA HIS A 611 -16.38 8.82 9.05
C HIS A 611 -15.10 8.04 8.73
N PRO A 612 -14.03 8.16 9.56
CA PRO A 612 -12.76 7.48 9.31
C PRO A 612 -12.82 5.95 9.49
N GLU A 613 -13.83 5.44 10.19
CA GLU A 613 -13.99 4.02 10.56
C GLU A 613 -14.59 3.18 9.42
N ASN A 614 -13.79 2.95 8.37
CA ASN A 614 -13.96 1.96 7.30
C ASN A 614 -15.28 1.90 6.49
N LYS A 615 -16.23 2.83 6.67
CA LYS A 615 -17.56 2.76 6.05
C LYS A 615 -17.67 3.25 4.59
N GLY A 616 -16.62 3.88 4.04
CA GLY A 616 -16.52 4.30 2.63
C GLY A 616 -17.66 5.23 2.15
N LEU A 617 -17.80 5.42 0.84
CA LEU A 617 -18.96 6.12 0.25
C LEU A 617 -20.21 5.25 0.21
N ALA A 618 -20.07 3.92 0.20
CA ALA A 618 -21.20 2.97 0.17
C ALA A 618 -22.13 3.06 1.40
N ALA A 619 -21.64 3.60 2.52
CA ALA A 619 -22.48 3.88 3.69
C ALA A 619 -23.34 5.14 3.56
N TRP A 620 -23.09 6.03 2.57
CA TRP A 620 -23.89 7.26 2.37
C TRP A 620 -25.19 6.99 1.59
N LYS A 621 -25.92 5.95 2.03
CA LYS A 621 -27.03 5.30 1.32
C LYS A 621 -28.18 6.23 0.91
N ASP A 622 -28.35 7.37 1.58
CA ASP A 622 -29.44 8.31 1.30
C ASP A 622 -29.03 9.47 0.35
N ALA A 623 -27.76 9.55 -0.04
CA ALA A 623 -27.21 10.58 -0.93
C ALA A 623 -26.52 10.04 -2.19
N ILE A 624 -26.14 8.76 -2.22
CA ILE A 624 -25.53 8.11 -3.38
C ILE A 624 -26.20 6.74 -3.58
N SER A 625 -26.76 6.51 -4.77
CA SER A 625 -27.29 5.19 -5.14
C SER A 625 -26.17 4.23 -5.53
N PRO A 626 -26.35 2.89 -5.40
CA PRO A 626 -25.32 1.91 -5.79
C PRO A 626 -24.86 2.14 -7.24
N GLY A 627 -25.79 2.19 -8.19
CA GLY A 627 -25.47 2.44 -9.60
C GLY A 627 -24.75 3.78 -9.87
N ALA A 628 -24.96 4.81 -9.04
CA ALA A 628 -24.22 6.08 -9.17
C ALA A 628 -22.81 5.98 -8.57
N LEU A 629 -22.63 5.25 -7.46
CA LEU A 629 -21.32 4.95 -6.89
C LEU A 629 -20.49 4.09 -7.84
N ASP A 630 -21.09 3.08 -8.46
CA ASP A 630 -20.41 2.19 -9.41
C ASP A 630 -20.09 2.88 -10.74
N MET A 631 -20.96 3.79 -11.19
CA MET A 631 -20.65 4.72 -12.29
C MET A 631 -19.43 5.61 -11.96
N LEU A 632 -19.35 6.15 -10.73
CA LEU A 632 -18.21 6.95 -10.28
C LEU A 632 -16.92 6.11 -10.19
N ARG A 633 -17.01 4.88 -9.64
CA ARG A 633 -15.91 3.91 -9.64
C ARG A 633 -15.41 3.66 -11.05
N TRP A 634 -16.30 3.36 -12.00
CA TRP A 634 -15.94 3.15 -13.41
C TRP A 634 -15.28 4.37 -14.05
N VAL A 635 -15.79 5.60 -13.84
CA VAL A 635 -15.23 6.84 -14.41
C VAL A 635 -13.74 7.00 -14.05
N VAL A 636 -13.39 6.74 -12.78
CA VAL A 636 -12.02 6.83 -12.27
C VAL A 636 -11.19 5.61 -12.69
N ALA A 637 -11.70 4.39 -12.45
CA ALA A 637 -11.02 3.12 -12.73
C ALA A 637 -10.63 2.93 -14.22
N SER A 638 -11.46 3.41 -15.13
CA SER A 638 -11.21 3.34 -16.57
C SER A 638 -10.11 4.30 -17.05
N ASN A 639 -9.65 5.25 -16.23
CA ASN A 639 -8.60 6.18 -16.63
C ASN A 639 -7.21 5.62 -16.35
N ARG A 640 -6.54 5.14 -17.40
CA ARG A 640 -5.16 4.64 -17.32
C ARG A 640 -4.07 5.74 -17.29
N SER A 641 -4.44 7.01 -17.44
CA SER A 641 -3.48 8.13 -17.38
C SER A 641 -3.28 8.63 -15.94
N PHE A 642 -2.03 8.84 -15.52
CA PHE A 642 -1.73 9.46 -14.23
C PHE A 642 -1.71 10.99 -14.37
N ILE A 643 -2.86 11.59 -14.10
CA ILE A 643 -3.06 13.04 -14.06
C ILE A 643 -2.75 13.53 -12.65
N LYS A 644 -2.08 14.68 -12.54
CA LYS A 644 -1.89 15.44 -11.30
C LYS A 644 -2.25 16.91 -11.52
N LYS A 645 -3.00 17.52 -10.60
CA LYS A 645 -3.09 18.99 -10.54
C LYS A 645 -1.81 19.52 -9.87
N ASP A 646 -1.11 20.44 -10.53
CA ASP A 646 0.01 21.13 -9.90
C ASP A 646 -0.51 22.34 -9.11
N ASN A 647 -0.26 22.35 -7.80
CA ASN A 647 -0.71 23.41 -6.89
C ASN A 647 0.13 24.69 -7.02
N ASP A 648 -0.43 25.81 -6.59
CA ASP A 648 0.27 27.11 -6.53
C ASP A 648 1.54 27.07 -5.66
N ASP A 649 1.64 26.15 -4.69
CA ASP A 649 2.83 25.98 -3.83
C ASP A 649 4.01 25.26 -4.51
N ASN A 650 3.78 24.45 -5.57
CA ASN A 650 4.83 23.69 -6.25
C ASN A 650 5.09 24.22 -7.67
N LEU A 651 5.92 25.26 -7.70
CA LEU A 651 6.19 26.09 -8.85
C LEU A 651 7.07 25.42 -9.92
N GLU A 652 7.80 24.37 -9.56
CA GLU A 652 8.72 23.69 -10.49
C GLU A 652 8.03 22.93 -11.62
N HIS A 653 6.72 22.71 -11.52
CA HIS A 653 5.95 21.88 -12.46
C HIS A 653 5.05 22.66 -13.42
N ARG A 654 4.86 23.96 -13.20
CA ARG A 654 3.96 24.81 -14.00
C ARG A 654 4.61 25.31 -15.29
N VAL A 655 3.78 25.43 -16.32
CA VAL A 655 4.09 26.17 -17.55
C VAL A 655 3.78 27.65 -17.32
N SER A 656 4.71 28.55 -17.67
CA SER A 656 4.55 29.99 -17.41
C SER A 656 3.59 30.68 -18.40
N GLY A 657 2.99 31.80 -17.98
CA GLY A 657 2.06 32.59 -18.79
C GLY A 657 0.68 31.96 -18.99
N MET A 658 0.33 30.96 -18.16
CA MET A 658 -0.90 30.16 -18.24
C MET A 658 -1.83 30.36 -17.04
N ASP A 659 -1.66 31.46 -16.31
CA ASP A 659 -2.17 31.67 -14.94
C ASP A 659 -3.69 31.93 -14.86
N SER A 660 -4.34 32.16 -16.02
CA SER A 660 -5.80 32.19 -16.16
C SER A 660 -6.45 30.81 -16.37
N TYR A 661 -5.67 29.72 -16.21
CA TYR A 661 -6.09 28.34 -16.38
C TYR A 661 -5.58 27.47 -15.22
N ILE A 662 -6.39 26.50 -14.78
CA ILE A 662 -5.88 25.42 -13.91
C ILE A 662 -5.05 24.46 -14.76
N GLN A 663 -3.86 24.14 -14.27
CA GLN A 663 -2.89 23.28 -14.96
C GLN A 663 -3.00 21.84 -14.41
N PHE A 664 -3.46 20.92 -15.25
CA PHE A 664 -3.40 19.48 -14.99
C PHE A 664 -2.25 18.88 -15.81
N ARG A 665 -1.28 18.26 -15.16
CA ARG A 665 -0.15 17.59 -15.80
C ARG A 665 -0.42 16.10 -15.93
N LEU A 666 -0.24 15.57 -17.13
CA LEU A 666 -0.24 14.14 -17.41
C LEU A 666 1.16 13.62 -17.13
N VAL A 667 1.41 13.24 -15.88
CA VAL A 667 2.69 12.68 -15.42
C VAL A 667 3.01 11.40 -16.20
N GLN A 668 1.97 10.63 -16.53
CA GLN A 668 1.98 9.59 -17.56
C GLN A 668 0.66 9.61 -18.33
N GLY A 669 0.71 9.43 -19.65
CA GLY A 669 -0.50 9.10 -20.44
C GLY A 669 -0.95 7.66 -20.21
N ALA A 670 -1.72 7.09 -21.15
CA ALA A 670 -1.91 5.64 -21.20
C ALA A 670 -0.53 4.96 -21.41
N PRO A 671 -0.10 4.00 -20.56
CA PRO A 671 1.28 3.47 -20.57
C PRO A 671 1.70 2.84 -21.91
N ASP A 672 0.80 2.15 -22.60
CA ASP A 672 1.02 1.57 -23.92
C ASP A 672 1.32 2.64 -24.98
N LYS A 673 0.62 3.78 -24.92
CA LYS A 673 0.83 4.93 -25.81
C LYS A 673 2.11 5.68 -25.46
N GLU A 674 2.41 5.82 -24.17
CA GLU A 674 3.67 6.40 -23.69
C GLU A 674 4.87 5.63 -24.25
N GLN A 675 4.83 4.29 -24.23
CA GLN A 675 5.88 3.48 -24.82
C GLN A 675 5.96 3.64 -26.34
N ARG A 676 4.84 3.60 -27.07
CA ARG A 676 4.85 3.82 -28.53
C ARG A 676 5.44 5.18 -28.90
N PHE A 677 5.15 6.22 -28.12
CA PHE A 677 5.75 7.54 -28.27
C PHE A 677 7.26 7.54 -27.98
N ILE A 678 7.72 6.92 -26.89
CA ILE A 678 9.15 6.77 -26.57
C ILE A 678 9.88 6.04 -27.71
N ASN A 679 9.31 4.94 -28.22
CA ASN A 679 9.86 4.17 -29.32
C ASN A 679 9.95 5.00 -30.61
N ALA A 680 8.92 5.81 -30.92
CA ALA A 680 8.92 6.71 -32.07
C ALA A 680 10.00 7.82 -31.96
N VAL A 681 10.13 8.46 -30.79
CA VAL A 681 11.19 9.44 -30.50
C VAL A 681 12.57 8.81 -30.68
N ASN A 682 12.79 7.60 -30.13
CA ASN A 682 14.07 6.91 -30.22
C ASN A 682 14.41 6.52 -31.67
N ALA A 683 13.45 6.02 -32.44
CA ALA A 683 13.66 5.59 -33.82
C ALA A 683 13.88 6.76 -34.81
N LYS A 684 13.22 7.90 -34.58
CA LYS A 684 13.24 9.05 -35.52
C LYS A 684 14.20 10.18 -35.12
N ALA A 685 14.29 10.49 -33.83
CA ALA A 685 14.81 11.78 -33.36
C ALA A 685 15.95 11.70 -32.32
N ALA A 686 16.37 10.51 -31.89
CA ALA A 686 17.45 10.32 -30.89
C ALA A 686 18.80 10.98 -31.22
N LYS A 687 19.05 11.36 -32.48
CA LYS A 687 20.27 12.06 -32.92
C LYS A 687 20.13 13.59 -32.95
N SER A 688 18.94 14.12 -32.67
CA SER A 688 18.67 15.56 -32.59
C SER A 688 19.07 16.15 -31.24
N ASN A 689 19.49 17.42 -31.22
CA ASN A 689 19.65 18.18 -29.98
C ASN A 689 18.29 18.44 -29.28
N HIS A 690 17.22 18.49 -30.07
CA HIS A 690 15.83 18.66 -29.61
C HIS A 690 15.02 17.50 -30.21
N PRO A 691 14.92 16.34 -29.53
CA PRO A 691 14.27 15.15 -30.09
C PRO A 691 12.74 15.30 -30.17
N THR A 692 12.17 16.19 -29.37
CA THR A 692 10.75 16.55 -29.38
C THR A 692 10.56 18.07 -29.43
N LEU A 693 9.36 18.49 -29.84
CA LEU A 693 8.88 19.87 -29.79
C LEU A 693 7.50 19.87 -29.12
N PHE A 694 7.11 20.98 -28.49
CA PHE A 694 5.75 21.14 -27.99
C PHE A 694 4.86 21.93 -28.95
N ALA A 695 3.56 21.62 -28.96
CA ALA A 695 2.53 22.35 -29.68
C ALA A 695 1.15 22.25 -29.01
N TRP A 696 0.33 23.28 -29.21
CA TRP A 696 -1.03 23.41 -28.66
C TRP A 696 -2.06 22.65 -29.49
N HIS A 697 -2.96 21.92 -28.84
CA HIS A 697 -4.17 21.36 -29.44
C HIS A 697 -5.40 21.76 -28.62
N GLY A 698 -6.43 22.30 -29.27
CA GLY A 698 -7.71 22.61 -28.64
C GLY A 698 -8.82 21.77 -29.25
N SER A 699 -9.77 21.36 -28.43
CA SER A 699 -10.90 20.52 -28.81
C SER A 699 -12.09 20.79 -27.89
N PRO A 700 -13.35 20.61 -28.33
CA PRO A 700 -14.53 20.71 -27.47
C PRO A 700 -14.47 19.77 -26.25
N ILE A 701 -15.11 20.18 -25.14
CA ILE A 701 -15.04 19.52 -23.82
C ILE A 701 -15.35 18.02 -23.90
N GLN A 702 -16.40 17.64 -24.62
CA GLN A 702 -16.89 16.26 -24.74
C GLN A 702 -15.92 15.27 -25.41
N ASN A 703 -14.87 15.76 -26.06
CA ASN A 703 -13.85 14.89 -26.67
C ASN A 703 -12.76 14.52 -25.65
N TRP A 704 -12.52 15.35 -24.62
CA TRP A 704 -11.37 15.17 -23.73
C TRP A 704 -11.43 13.91 -22.87
N HIS A 705 -12.62 13.39 -22.59
CA HIS A 705 -12.77 12.08 -21.96
C HIS A 705 -12.04 10.98 -22.76
N SER A 706 -12.23 10.88 -24.08
CA SER A 706 -11.51 9.91 -24.91
C SER A 706 -10.06 10.32 -25.15
N ILE A 707 -9.76 11.63 -25.29
CA ILE A 707 -8.37 12.09 -25.47
C ILE A 707 -7.48 11.76 -24.26
N LEU A 708 -8.03 11.71 -23.04
CA LEU A 708 -7.28 11.29 -21.84
C LEU A 708 -7.08 9.75 -21.77
N ARG A 709 -7.93 8.97 -22.45
CA ARG A 709 -7.88 7.49 -22.47
C ARG A 709 -7.06 6.93 -23.65
N GLU A 710 -7.26 7.46 -24.85
CA GLU A 710 -6.66 7.00 -26.12
C GLU A 710 -5.54 7.94 -26.64
N GLY A 711 -5.44 9.15 -26.09
CA GLY A 711 -4.71 10.25 -26.69
C GLY A 711 -5.43 10.86 -27.90
N LEU A 712 -4.74 11.74 -28.62
CA LEU A 712 -5.31 12.42 -29.80
C LEU A 712 -5.48 11.47 -30.98
N HIS A 713 -6.60 11.59 -31.70
CA HIS A 713 -6.92 10.86 -32.92
C HIS A 713 -7.75 11.71 -33.88
N PHE A 714 -7.81 11.32 -35.17
CA PHE A 714 -8.64 11.99 -36.19
C PHE A 714 -9.66 11.01 -36.84
N LYS A 715 -10.24 10.09 -36.05
CA LYS A 715 -11.32 9.18 -36.50
C LYS A 715 -12.49 9.97 -37.12
N GLU A 716 -13.00 10.95 -36.38
CA GLU A 716 -14.08 11.85 -36.82
C GLU A 716 -13.57 13.06 -37.63
N VAL A 717 -14.49 13.76 -38.30
CA VAL A 717 -14.25 15.03 -39.01
C VAL A 717 -15.20 16.10 -38.50
N SER A 718 -14.81 16.81 -37.43
CA SER A 718 -15.59 17.96 -36.90
C SER A 718 -15.38 19.25 -37.70
N HIS A 719 -14.22 19.39 -38.36
CA HIS A 719 -13.83 20.58 -39.12
C HIS A 719 -13.13 20.18 -40.43
N GLY A 720 -13.14 21.09 -41.42
CA GLY A 720 -12.56 20.84 -42.74
C GLY A 720 -11.04 20.62 -42.71
N ARG A 721 -10.57 19.51 -43.30
CA ARG A 721 -9.15 19.11 -43.37
C ARG A 721 -8.34 19.89 -44.42
N ALA A 722 -8.34 21.22 -44.33
CA ALA A 722 -7.78 22.14 -45.34
C ALA A 722 -6.27 21.94 -45.60
N TYR A 723 -5.53 21.34 -44.67
CA TYR A 723 -4.09 21.06 -44.78
C TYR A 723 -3.79 19.54 -44.77
N GLY A 724 -4.77 18.71 -45.15
CA GLY A 724 -4.67 17.26 -45.24
C GLY A 724 -5.05 16.51 -43.96
N ASP A 725 -4.94 15.18 -44.00
CA ASP A 725 -5.32 14.27 -42.92
C ASP A 725 -4.25 14.17 -41.82
N GLY A 726 -4.66 14.36 -40.57
CA GLY A 726 -3.81 14.24 -39.38
C GLY A 726 -4.43 14.94 -38.18
N VAL A 727 -3.72 14.94 -37.05
CA VAL A 727 -4.03 15.78 -35.89
C VAL A 727 -3.48 17.19 -36.15
N TYR A 728 -4.31 18.20 -35.91
CA TYR A 728 -3.97 19.60 -36.13
C TYR A 728 -3.41 20.22 -34.83
N LEU A 729 -2.25 20.84 -34.93
CA LEU A 729 -1.45 21.38 -33.84
C LEU A 729 -0.92 22.79 -34.22
N SER A 730 -0.80 23.69 -33.26
CA SER A 730 -0.34 25.06 -33.46
C SER A 730 0.76 25.43 -32.48
N ASN A 731 1.74 26.22 -32.91
CA ASN A 731 2.69 26.83 -31.99
C ASN A 731 2.14 28.10 -31.31
N ASN A 732 1.03 28.65 -31.80
CA ASN A 732 0.34 29.81 -31.23
C ASN A 732 -0.95 29.38 -30.51
N PHE A 733 -1.02 29.66 -29.20
CA PHE A 733 -2.15 29.35 -28.33
C PHE A 733 -3.51 29.79 -28.89
N LYS A 734 -3.62 31.02 -29.40
CA LYS A 734 -4.91 31.64 -29.77
C LYS A 734 -5.59 30.91 -30.92
N ILE A 735 -4.81 30.27 -31.79
CA ILE A 735 -5.30 29.47 -32.93
C ILE A 735 -5.97 28.20 -32.40
N SER A 736 -5.25 27.41 -31.57
CA SER A 736 -5.80 26.19 -30.98
C SER A 736 -6.94 26.46 -30.00
N ALA A 737 -6.89 27.57 -29.25
CA ALA A 737 -7.98 27.99 -28.36
C ALA A 737 -9.31 28.24 -29.10
N GLY A 738 -9.27 28.62 -30.38
CA GLY A 738 -10.46 28.75 -31.24
C GLY A 738 -11.21 27.43 -31.46
N TYR A 739 -10.53 26.28 -31.33
CA TYR A 739 -11.11 24.94 -31.43
C TYR A 739 -11.52 24.35 -30.06
N ALA A 740 -11.24 25.05 -28.96
CA ALA A 740 -11.54 24.58 -27.60
C ALA A 740 -12.94 24.96 -27.08
N ALA A 741 -13.73 25.73 -27.86
CA ALA A 741 -14.99 26.32 -27.44
C ALA A 741 -16.17 25.87 -28.30
N GLU A 742 -17.20 25.30 -27.65
CA GLU A 742 -18.53 25.06 -28.24
C GLU A 742 -19.62 25.56 -27.27
N TYR A 743 -20.79 25.90 -27.82
CA TYR A 743 -21.81 26.73 -27.15
C TYR A 743 -22.75 26.00 -26.16
N ASN A 744 -22.53 24.71 -25.88
CA ASN A 744 -23.51 23.89 -25.13
C ASN A 744 -23.20 23.79 -23.63
N HIS A 745 -24.19 24.10 -22.79
CA HIS A 745 -24.08 24.14 -21.32
C HIS A 745 -24.06 22.75 -20.63
N LEU A 746 -23.39 21.76 -21.21
CA LEU A 746 -23.30 20.38 -20.68
C LEU A 746 -22.28 20.23 -19.52
N SER A 747 -22.35 21.12 -18.54
CA SER A 747 -21.55 21.05 -17.30
C SER A 747 -22.16 20.06 -16.32
N TRP A 748 -21.33 19.27 -15.63
CA TRP A 748 -21.78 18.52 -14.46
C TRP A 748 -22.27 19.51 -13.38
N PRO A 749 -23.48 19.35 -12.78
CA PRO A 749 -24.06 20.38 -11.91
C PRO A 749 -23.30 20.64 -10.61
N GLN A 750 -22.65 19.62 -10.03
CA GLN A 750 -21.88 19.74 -8.79
C GLN A 750 -20.36 19.96 -9.01
N SER A 751 -19.93 20.26 -10.25
CA SER A 751 -18.54 20.58 -10.55
C SER A 751 -18.10 21.88 -9.86
N ARG A 752 -17.07 21.77 -9.02
CA ARG A 752 -16.36 22.91 -8.42
C ARG A 752 -15.55 23.67 -9.48
N LEU A 753 -15.07 22.97 -10.51
CA LEU A 753 -14.30 23.56 -11.61
C LEU A 753 -15.19 24.40 -12.55
N GLY A 754 -16.37 23.89 -12.91
CA GLY A 754 -17.29 24.57 -13.83
C GLY A 754 -16.63 24.88 -15.18
N ILE A 755 -16.00 23.87 -15.77
CA ILE A 755 -15.11 23.97 -16.93
C ILE A 755 -15.82 24.64 -18.13
N GLN A 756 -15.17 25.65 -18.71
CA GLN A 756 -15.64 26.42 -19.87
C GLN A 756 -14.95 26.02 -21.18
N ALA A 757 -13.68 25.62 -21.12
CA ALA A 757 -12.87 25.22 -22.27
C ALA A 757 -11.64 24.42 -21.79
N CYS A 758 -11.16 23.52 -22.64
CA CYS A 758 -9.98 22.70 -22.40
C CYS A 758 -9.03 22.72 -23.61
N ILE A 759 -7.73 22.90 -23.36
CA ILE A 759 -6.66 22.93 -24.37
C ILE A 759 -5.44 22.19 -23.83
N SER A 760 -4.77 21.38 -24.65
CA SER A 760 -3.54 20.67 -24.25
C SER A 760 -2.28 21.28 -24.85
N LEU A 761 -1.19 21.18 -24.09
CA LEU A 761 0.17 21.28 -24.60
C LEU A 761 0.71 19.86 -24.77
N ASN A 762 1.14 19.54 -25.99
CA ASN A 762 1.45 18.19 -26.44
C ASN A 762 2.92 18.12 -26.83
N GLU A 763 3.61 17.08 -26.38
CA GLU A 763 4.93 16.72 -26.86
C GLU A 763 4.78 16.00 -28.21
N VAL A 764 5.60 16.37 -29.19
CA VAL A 764 5.55 15.89 -30.57
C VAL A 764 6.95 15.49 -31.01
N VAL A 765 7.11 14.39 -31.75
CA VAL A 765 8.41 13.99 -32.33
C VAL A 765 8.92 15.09 -33.27
N ASN A 766 10.16 15.58 -33.07
CA ASN A 766 10.72 16.67 -33.87
C ASN A 766 11.19 16.19 -35.25
N VAL A 767 10.23 15.89 -36.13
CA VAL A 767 10.44 15.60 -37.56
C VAL A 767 9.52 16.44 -38.49
N PRO A 768 9.56 17.79 -38.46
CA PRO A 768 8.58 18.63 -39.18
C PRO A 768 8.69 18.59 -40.71
N ALA A 769 9.68 17.87 -41.26
CA ALA A 769 9.78 17.53 -42.68
C ALA A 769 8.90 16.34 -43.09
N GLU A 770 8.47 15.50 -42.14
CA GLU A 770 7.56 14.37 -42.36
C GLU A 770 6.09 14.70 -42.00
N PHE A 771 5.81 15.91 -41.52
CA PHE A 771 4.44 16.36 -41.26
C PHE A 771 3.69 16.66 -42.57
N LYS A 772 2.37 16.41 -42.61
CA LYS A 772 1.51 16.70 -43.79
C LYS A 772 1.45 18.19 -44.11
N SER A 773 1.49 19.01 -43.07
CA SER A 773 1.80 20.43 -43.16
C SER A 773 2.64 20.86 -41.97
N ARG A 774 3.47 21.88 -42.18
CA ARG A 774 4.31 22.54 -41.17
C ARG A 774 4.05 24.05 -41.06
N SER A 775 3.18 24.60 -41.89
CA SER A 775 2.83 26.02 -41.93
C SER A 775 1.52 26.22 -42.71
N PRO A 776 0.57 27.05 -42.25
CA PRO A 776 0.62 27.85 -41.02
C PRO A 776 0.44 27.03 -39.72
N HIS A 777 0.09 25.75 -39.84
CA HIS A 777 -0.15 24.84 -38.70
C HIS A 777 0.58 23.52 -38.93
N TYR A 778 0.81 22.76 -37.84
CA TYR A 778 1.38 21.43 -37.91
C TYR A 778 0.25 20.41 -38.09
N VAL A 779 0.35 19.55 -39.10
CA VAL A 779 -0.60 18.44 -39.32
C VAL A 779 0.18 17.13 -39.26
N VAL A 780 -0.02 16.38 -38.18
CA VAL A 780 0.74 15.17 -37.87
C VAL A 780 -0.13 13.94 -38.14
N PRO A 781 0.18 13.12 -39.16
CA PRO A 781 -0.65 11.96 -39.52
C PRO A 781 -0.43 10.73 -38.62
N GLN A 782 0.70 10.66 -37.91
CA GLN A 782 1.06 9.53 -37.05
C GLN A 782 0.65 9.79 -35.60
N LEU A 783 -0.26 8.98 -35.06
CA LEU A 783 -0.83 9.20 -33.72
C LEU A 783 0.16 8.93 -32.58
N ASP A 784 1.09 8.00 -32.77
CA ASP A 784 2.16 7.69 -31.82
C ASP A 784 3.30 8.73 -31.85
N TRP A 785 3.21 9.77 -32.69
CA TRP A 785 4.14 10.90 -32.66
C TRP A 785 3.66 12.07 -31.79
N ILE A 786 2.58 11.89 -31.02
CA ILE A 786 1.92 12.94 -30.24
C ILE A 786 1.51 12.43 -28.86
N GLN A 787 2.02 13.06 -27.80
CA GLN A 787 1.64 12.74 -26.42
C GLN A 787 1.25 14.01 -25.65
N PRO A 788 -0.01 14.15 -25.21
CA PRO A 788 -0.42 15.26 -24.34
C PRO A 788 0.37 15.23 -23.01
N ARG A 789 0.92 16.38 -22.58
CA ARG A 789 1.67 16.50 -21.30
C ARG A 789 0.96 17.39 -20.28
N TYR A 790 0.23 18.39 -20.76
CA TYR A 790 -0.60 19.25 -19.91
C TYR A 790 -1.98 19.42 -20.53
N LEU A 791 -3.00 19.51 -19.68
CA LEU A 791 -4.35 19.92 -19.98
C LEU A 791 -4.66 21.18 -19.16
N PHE A 792 -5.00 22.26 -19.84
CA PHE A 792 -5.31 23.54 -19.22
C PHE A 792 -6.83 23.76 -19.25
N ALA A 793 -7.44 23.80 -18.07
CA ALA A 793 -8.87 24.01 -17.92
C ALA A 793 -9.17 25.47 -17.59
N LYS A 794 -10.03 26.11 -18.40
CA LYS A 794 -10.59 27.42 -18.09
C LYS A 794 -11.83 27.23 -17.21
N CYS A 795 -11.82 27.80 -16.01
CA CYS A 795 -12.84 27.55 -14.98
C CYS A 795 -13.59 28.85 -14.62
N ARG A 796 -14.89 28.73 -14.27
CA ARG A 796 -15.79 29.90 -14.04
C ARG A 796 -15.31 30.89 -12.96
N HIS A 797 -14.54 30.41 -11.98
CA HIS A 797 -14.18 31.16 -10.77
C HIS A 797 -12.73 31.65 -10.75
N LEU A 798 -11.98 31.50 -11.85
CA LEU A 798 -10.63 32.05 -11.98
C LEU A 798 -10.69 33.55 -12.32
N SER A 799 -10.41 34.39 -11.33
CA SER A 799 -10.07 35.80 -11.53
C SER A 799 -8.77 35.91 -12.34
N ALA A 800 -8.73 36.80 -13.34
CA ALA A 800 -7.50 37.08 -14.09
C ALA A 800 -6.55 38.00 -13.29
N GLY A 801 -5.99 37.47 -12.21
CA GLY A 801 -4.91 38.11 -11.46
C GLY A 801 -3.61 38.06 -12.24
N CYS A 802 -3.04 39.23 -12.56
CA CYS A 802 -1.73 39.34 -13.21
C CYS A 802 -0.64 39.54 -12.14
N ASP A 803 -0.55 38.59 -11.20
CA ASP A 803 0.52 38.54 -10.22
C ASP A 803 1.83 38.06 -10.85
N ALA A 804 2.94 38.18 -10.11
CA ALA A 804 4.30 38.15 -10.66
C ALA A 804 4.60 36.86 -11.45
N VAL A 805 5.21 37.01 -12.63
CA VAL A 805 5.57 35.92 -13.55
C VAL A 805 6.52 34.93 -12.86
N VAL A 806 5.97 33.81 -12.40
CA VAL A 806 6.74 32.72 -11.78
C VAL A 806 7.41 31.88 -12.86
N ARG A 807 8.67 31.53 -12.63
CA ARG A 807 9.49 30.72 -13.55
C ARG A 807 10.01 29.46 -12.85
N PRO A 808 9.91 28.27 -13.46
CA PRO A 808 10.42 27.04 -12.87
C PRO A 808 11.96 26.97 -12.99
N SER A 809 12.60 26.32 -12.01
CA SER A 809 14.05 26.23 -11.86
C SER A 809 14.79 25.64 -13.07
N PHE A 810 14.17 24.68 -13.76
CA PHE A 810 14.75 23.95 -14.88
C PHE A 810 13.80 23.95 -16.09
N VAL A 811 14.13 24.76 -17.11
CA VAL A 811 13.32 24.95 -18.33
C VAL A 811 13.86 24.12 -19.50
N TYR A 812 12.97 23.43 -20.19
CA TYR A 812 13.27 22.77 -21.47
C TYR A 812 13.50 23.80 -22.58
N LYS A 813 14.68 23.75 -23.19
CA LYS A 813 15.01 24.56 -24.36
C LYS A 813 14.47 23.86 -25.61
N GLN A 814 13.33 24.33 -26.11
CA GLN A 814 12.77 23.90 -27.39
C GLN A 814 13.59 24.43 -28.58
N ASP A 815 13.52 23.72 -29.70
CA ASP A 815 14.08 24.11 -31.00
C ASP A 815 13.67 25.55 -31.38
N SER A 816 14.66 26.42 -31.61
CA SER A 816 14.47 27.84 -31.90
C SER A 816 13.76 28.12 -33.23
N ASN A 817 13.68 27.13 -34.12
CA ASN A 817 12.91 27.22 -35.37
C ASN A 817 11.40 27.05 -35.15
N TYR A 818 10.99 26.48 -34.01
CA TYR A 818 9.60 26.13 -33.70
C TYR A 818 9.17 26.64 -32.30
N PRO A 819 9.28 27.94 -32.00
CA PRO A 819 8.93 28.52 -30.70
C PRO A 819 7.42 28.44 -30.41
N VAL A 820 7.05 28.23 -29.14
CA VAL A 820 5.65 28.14 -28.67
C VAL A 820 5.25 29.41 -27.94
N TYR A 821 4.10 29.96 -28.29
CA TYR A 821 3.55 31.20 -27.74
C TYR A 821 2.29 30.95 -26.91
N GLY A 822 2.20 31.59 -25.75
CA GLY A 822 1.08 31.50 -24.81
C GLY A 822 -0.08 32.46 -25.12
N PRO A 823 -1.08 32.55 -24.22
CA PRO A 823 -2.27 33.40 -24.38
C PRO A 823 -1.95 34.88 -24.60
N CYS A 824 -0.90 35.40 -23.97
CA CYS A 824 -0.47 36.80 -24.13
C CYS A 824 0.25 37.06 -25.47
N GLY A 825 0.77 36.01 -26.13
CA GLY A 825 1.63 36.11 -27.31
C GLY A 825 3.14 36.10 -27.00
N GLU A 826 3.51 35.99 -25.72
CA GLU A 826 4.89 35.77 -25.27
C GLU A 826 5.26 34.28 -25.37
N LEU A 827 6.56 33.95 -25.33
CA LEU A 827 7.00 32.55 -25.28
C LEU A 827 6.68 31.93 -23.91
N ILE A 828 6.23 30.68 -23.91
CA ILE A 828 6.08 29.90 -22.67
C ILE A 828 7.39 29.25 -22.26
N GLU A 829 7.64 29.17 -20.96
CA GLU A 829 8.70 28.32 -20.39
C GLU A 829 8.08 27.00 -19.94
N ILE A 830 8.64 25.89 -20.44
CA ILE A 830 8.14 24.53 -20.18
C ILE A 830 9.12 23.85 -19.22
N PRO A 831 8.70 23.37 -18.03
CA PRO A 831 9.62 22.78 -17.06
C PRO A 831 10.09 21.38 -17.46
N MET A 832 11.28 20.99 -17.00
CA MET A 832 11.86 19.66 -17.23
C MET A 832 11.08 18.51 -16.55
N SER A 833 10.12 18.81 -15.67
CA SER A 833 9.15 17.86 -15.12
C SER A 833 7.98 17.54 -16.06
N ALA A 834 7.94 18.13 -17.25
CA ALA A 834 7.06 17.75 -18.35
C ALA A 834 7.41 16.37 -18.96
N PHE A 835 8.60 15.85 -18.68
CA PHE A 835 9.09 14.53 -19.10
C PHE A 835 9.23 13.59 -17.89
N SER A 836 9.12 12.27 -18.10
CA SER A 836 9.44 11.25 -17.08
C SER A 836 10.91 11.31 -16.65
N SER A 837 11.24 10.87 -15.43
CA SER A 837 12.61 10.91 -14.88
C SER A 837 13.67 10.20 -15.72
N GLN A 838 13.32 9.14 -16.46
CA GLN A 838 14.23 8.51 -17.42
C GLN A 838 14.56 9.47 -18.58
N ARG A 839 13.53 10.03 -19.25
CA ARG A 839 13.68 10.99 -20.35
C ARG A 839 14.33 12.30 -19.91
N ARG A 840 14.04 12.77 -18.70
CA ARG A 840 14.65 13.95 -18.07
C ARG A 840 16.17 13.78 -17.98
N ARG A 841 16.65 12.64 -17.45
CA ARG A 841 18.07 12.27 -17.39
C ARG A 841 18.69 12.17 -18.79
N SER A 842 18.03 11.51 -19.75
CA SER A 842 18.52 11.42 -21.13
C SER A 842 18.66 12.79 -21.81
N LEU A 843 17.71 13.70 -21.62
CA LEU A 843 17.75 15.06 -22.17
C LEU A 843 18.85 15.91 -21.52
N MET A 844 19.02 15.83 -20.20
CA MET A 844 20.11 16.51 -19.49
C MET A 844 21.48 16.04 -20.01
N ALA A 845 21.71 14.72 -20.10
CA ALA A 845 22.95 14.17 -20.65
C ALA A 845 23.23 14.62 -22.11
N LEU A 846 22.20 14.73 -22.95
CA LEU A 846 22.32 15.25 -24.32
C LEU A 846 22.66 16.75 -24.38
N MET A 847 22.22 17.54 -23.39
CA MET A 847 22.53 18.97 -23.27
C MET A 847 23.95 19.19 -22.75
N ASP A 848 24.36 18.44 -21.71
CA ASP A 848 25.68 18.57 -21.09
C ASP A 848 26.80 18.06 -22.01
N ALA A 849 26.57 16.96 -22.74
CA ALA A 849 27.54 16.38 -23.68
C ALA A 849 27.92 17.28 -24.88
N LYS A 850 27.27 18.44 -25.04
CA LYS A 850 27.61 19.45 -26.05
C LYS A 850 27.86 20.85 -25.47
N ALA A 851 27.88 21.02 -24.15
CA ALA A 851 28.25 22.27 -23.48
C ALA A 851 29.78 22.51 -23.45
N GLY A 852 30.45 22.24 -24.58
CA GLY A 852 31.85 22.59 -24.79
C GLY A 852 32.01 24.11 -24.93
N ASP A 853 32.93 24.66 -24.15
CA ASP A 853 33.28 26.08 -24.01
C ASP A 853 32.23 27.04 -23.39
N THR A 854 32.69 27.72 -22.34
CA THR A 854 32.19 29.01 -21.82
C THR A 854 30.78 29.09 -21.20
N LYS A 855 30.60 28.43 -20.03
CA LYS A 855 30.41 29.16 -18.74
C LYS A 855 30.46 28.23 -17.53
N SER A 856 31.28 28.58 -16.55
CA SER A 856 31.42 27.87 -15.27
C SER A 856 30.33 28.24 -14.28
N PHE A 857 29.67 27.24 -13.68
CA PHE A 857 28.99 27.38 -12.40
C PHE A 857 29.98 27.14 -11.24
N PRO A 858 29.72 27.67 -10.02
CA PRO A 858 30.71 27.65 -8.94
C PRO A 858 30.79 26.31 -8.23
N LEU A 859 31.94 25.62 -8.32
CA LEU A 859 32.32 24.60 -7.35
C LEU A 859 32.85 25.26 -6.06
N ALA A 860 32.67 24.58 -4.93
CA ALA A 860 33.36 24.91 -3.68
C ALA A 860 34.89 24.76 -3.83
N PRO A 861 35.71 25.52 -3.07
CA PRO A 861 37.13 25.66 -3.37
C PRO A 861 37.97 24.42 -3.02
N ALA A 862 38.59 23.82 -4.03
CA ALA A 862 39.59 22.76 -3.87
C ALA A 862 41.02 23.32 -3.74
N GLY A 863 41.77 22.85 -2.74
CA GLY A 863 43.18 23.18 -2.54
C GLY A 863 44.13 22.38 -3.43
N HIS A 864 45.23 23.02 -3.86
CA HIS A 864 46.24 22.50 -4.81
C HIS A 864 46.75 21.07 -4.58
N LYS A 865 47.06 20.40 -5.70
CA LYS A 865 48.13 19.39 -5.82
C LYS A 865 49.12 19.78 -6.93
N GLN A 866 50.32 19.20 -6.91
CA GLN A 866 51.30 19.21 -8.01
C GLN A 866 51.65 17.76 -8.43
N GLY A 867 52.35 17.58 -9.56
CA GLY A 867 52.55 16.30 -10.28
C GLY A 867 53.47 15.25 -9.61
N LEU A 868 53.99 14.23 -10.32
CA LEU A 868 54.21 14.09 -11.77
C LEU A 868 54.08 12.61 -12.29
N CYS A 869 53.79 12.48 -13.59
CA CYS A 869 54.23 11.46 -14.59
C CYS A 869 53.83 9.95 -14.51
N ASP A 870 53.31 9.47 -15.66
CA ASP A 870 53.11 8.09 -16.14
C ASP A 870 54.34 7.60 -16.99
N PRO A 871 54.29 6.53 -17.86
CA PRO A 871 53.35 5.41 -18.10
C PRO A 871 54.09 4.03 -18.24
N PRO A 872 53.57 2.96 -18.89
CA PRO A 872 52.18 2.48 -19.15
C PRO A 872 51.90 1.20 -18.29
N SER A 873 51.06 0.19 -18.55
CA SER A 873 50.10 -0.28 -19.60
C SER A 873 49.03 -1.17 -18.89
N THR A 874 48.01 -1.85 -19.44
CA THR A 874 47.63 -2.37 -20.79
C THR A 874 46.05 -2.36 -20.89
N PRO A 875 45.30 -3.03 -21.80
CA PRO A 875 43.86 -2.75 -21.97
C PRO A 875 42.90 -3.38 -20.95
N PRO A 876 41.65 -2.87 -20.83
CA PRO A 876 40.71 -3.23 -19.76
C PRO A 876 39.73 -4.37 -20.09
N VAL A 877 39.21 -5.00 -19.03
CA VAL A 877 37.92 -5.70 -19.01
C VAL A 877 36.88 -4.78 -18.37
N ALA A 878 35.60 -4.89 -18.74
CA ALA A 878 34.56 -3.95 -18.30
C ALA A 878 34.26 -4.08 -16.79
N ASN A 879 34.39 -2.96 -16.05
CA ASN A 879 33.99 -2.88 -14.65
C ASN A 879 32.49 -2.59 -14.52
N THR A 880 31.80 -3.41 -13.73
CA THR A 880 30.51 -3.07 -13.12
C THR A 880 30.66 -1.82 -12.25
N ALA A 881 29.77 -0.85 -12.40
CA ALA A 881 29.81 0.36 -11.57
C ALA A 881 29.42 0.05 -10.12
N LEU A 882 30.36 0.26 -9.20
CA LEU A 882 30.06 0.31 -7.77
C LEU A 882 29.25 1.59 -7.50
N ILE A 883 28.06 1.44 -6.90
CA ILE A 883 27.29 2.56 -6.38
C ILE A 883 27.84 2.86 -4.97
N GLU A 884 28.29 4.09 -4.75
CA GLU A 884 28.82 4.54 -3.47
C GLU A 884 27.70 4.63 -2.42
N GLN A 885 27.99 4.21 -1.18
CA GLN A 885 27.03 4.17 -0.09
C GLN A 885 26.89 5.55 0.57
N GLU A 886 26.05 6.43 0.02
CA GLU A 886 25.69 7.69 0.67
C GLU A 886 24.62 7.48 1.76
N ASP A 887 25.04 7.70 3.01
CA ASP A 887 24.27 8.24 4.14
C ASP A 887 22.89 7.62 4.52
N ASP A 888 22.91 6.62 5.43
CA ASP A 888 21.75 6.31 6.30
C ASP A 888 21.66 7.28 7.52
N ASN A 889 22.03 8.55 7.32
CA ASN A 889 22.24 9.59 8.36
C ASN A 889 20.96 10.10 9.05
N ILE A 890 19.88 9.31 9.01
CA ILE A 890 18.65 9.55 9.81
C ILE A 890 18.08 8.21 10.34
N SER A 891 18.91 7.21 10.66
CA SER A 891 18.44 5.92 11.18
C SER A 891 17.94 6.03 12.63
N GLN A 892 16.62 5.85 12.83
CA GLN A 892 16.08 5.50 14.15
C GLN A 892 16.80 4.25 14.70
N ALA A 893 17.32 4.36 15.92
CA ALA A 893 17.92 3.25 16.63
C ALA A 893 16.86 2.15 16.88
N THR A 894 17.25 0.89 16.72
CA THR A 894 16.42 -0.25 17.13
C THR A 894 16.32 -0.26 18.66
N THR A 895 15.11 -0.39 19.21
CA THR A 895 14.89 -0.33 20.65
C THR A 895 15.62 -1.45 21.39
N PHE A 896 15.95 -1.22 22.66
CA PHE A 896 16.62 -2.20 23.51
C PHE A 896 15.84 -3.52 23.62
N GLU A 897 14.50 -3.45 23.70
CA GLU A 897 13.58 -4.60 23.68
C GLU A 897 13.75 -5.45 22.41
N ASP A 898 13.67 -4.81 21.23
CA ASP A 898 13.83 -5.50 19.94
C ASP A 898 15.25 -6.08 19.76
N MET A 899 16.27 -5.45 20.38
CA MET A 899 17.63 -6.00 20.40
C MET A 899 17.79 -7.18 21.36
N GLN A 900 17.14 -7.16 22.52
CA GLN A 900 17.26 -8.22 23.54
C GLN A 900 16.70 -9.55 23.02
N LEU A 901 15.61 -9.54 22.25
CA LEU A 901 15.08 -10.75 21.60
C LEU A 901 16.11 -11.45 20.69
N LEU A 902 17.08 -10.70 20.13
CA LEU A 902 18.10 -11.23 19.23
C LEU A 902 19.31 -11.85 19.96
N LEU A 903 19.43 -11.72 21.28
CA LEU A 903 20.47 -12.34 22.12
C LEU A 903 20.05 -13.75 22.56
N SER A 904 20.96 -14.73 22.54
CA SER A 904 20.61 -16.16 22.60
C SER A 904 20.24 -16.66 23.99
N ASP A 905 19.34 -17.65 24.07
CA ASP A 905 18.99 -18.27 25.36
C ASP A 905 20.22 -18.91 26.03
N THR A 906 21.24 -19.34 25.26
CA THR A 906 22.51 -19.82 25.80
C THR A 906 23.32 -18.78 26.57
N GLU A 907 23.11 -17.48 26.33
CA GLU A 907 23.76 -16.41 27.09
C GLU A 907 23.08 -16.15 28.45
N ASP A 908 21.79 -16.49 28.59
CA ASP A 908 21.07 -16.47 29.87
C ASP A 908 21.12 -17.82 30.61
N ASP A 909 21.08 -18.95 29.90
CA ASP A 909 21.16 -20.32 30.45
C ASP A 909 22.56 -20.63 31.02
N LEU A 910 23.60 -19.92 30.54
CA LEU A 910 24.93 -19.88 31.15
C LEU A 910 24.96 -19.08 32.47
N ARG A 911 23.98 -18.21 32.74
CA ARG A 911 23.87 -17.47 34.01
C ARG A 911 23.16 -18.30 35.09
N ASP A 912 22.07 -18.98 34.75
CA ASP A 912 21.31 -19.79 35.73
C ASP A 912 22.01 -21.13 36.10
N LYS A 913 22.74 -21.77 35.18
CA LYS A 913 23.34 -23.10 35.40
C LYS A 913 24.66 -23.13 36.19
N MET A 914 25.15 -21.98 36.67
CA MET A 914 26.37 -21.91 37.51
C MET A 914 26.12 -22.02 39.03
N THR A 915 24.97 -22.57 39.44
CA THR A 915 24.54 -22.62 40.86
C THR A 915 24.44 -24.04 41.44
N GLU A 916 25.51 -24.85 41.35
CA GLU A 916 25.87 -25.92 42.32
C GLU A 916 27.30 -26.46 41.99
N PRO A 917 28.09 -26.97 42.96
CA PRO A 917 29.55 -27.09 42.79
C PRO A 917 30.08 -28.48 42.37
N SER A 918 30.73 -28.57 41.21
CA SER A 918 31.64 -29.69 40.87
C SER A 918 32.81 -29.26 39.97
N GLN A 919 33.84 -30.10 39.82
CA GLN A 919 35.21 -29.68 39.44
C GLN A 919 35.51 -29.64 37.91
N PRO A 920 36.57 -28.91 37.48
CA PRO A 920 36.55 -28.19 36.20
C PRO A 920 37.30 -28.87 35.04
N CYS A 921 37.02 -28.40 33.81
CA CYS A 921 37.93 -28.51 32.66
C CYS A 921 38.06 -27.16 31.94
N LYS A 922 39.22 -26.91 31.32
CA LYS A 922 39.76 -25.55 31.08
C LYS A 922 39.56 -25.02 29.66
N SER A 923 39.17 -23.76 29.55
CA SER A 923 39.82 -22.79 28.64
C SER A 923 39.60 -21.35 29.11
N CYS A 924 40.27 -20.94 30.18
CA CYS A 924 40.25 -19.54 30.61
C CYS A 924 41.12 -18.67 29.69
N ILE A 925 40.59 -17.53 29.25
CA ILE A 925 41.42 -16.37 28.91
C ILE A 925 41.43 -15.50 30.16
N GLU A 926 42.55 -15.48 30.89
CA GLU A 926 42.66 -14.72 32.12
C GLU A 926 42.70 -13.20 31.83
N SER A 927 41.77 -12.46 32.44
CA SER A 927 41.84 -11.00 32.46
C SER A 927 43.13 -10.55 33.13
N ASN A 928 43.88 -9.68 32.44
CA ASN A 928 45.08 -9.05 33.00
C ASN A 928 44.74 -7.72 33.73
N PHE A 929 43.47 -7.43 34.01
CA PHE A 929 43.02 -6.22 34.71
C PHE A 929 42.93 -6.47 36.23
N ASP A 930 43.48 -5.55 37.03
CA ASP A 930 43.48 -5.59 38.49
C ASP A 930 42.61 -4.44 39.03
N PRO A 931 41.39 -4.71 39.54
CA PRO A 931 40.49 -3.67 40.04
C PRO A 931 41.08 -2.87 41.21
N GLY A 932 40.78 -1.58 41.29
CA GLY A 932 41.20 -0.70 42.40
C GLY A 932 42.70 -0.37 42.42
N THR A 933 43.43 -0.54 41.31
CA THR A 933 44.87 -0.21 41.20
C THR A 933 45.14 1.21 40.69
N LEU A 934 44.11 2.03 40.52
CA LEU A 934 44.16 3.34 39.87
C LEU A 934 44.46 4.48 40.86
N ASP A 935 45.66 5.06 40.78
CA ASP A 935 46.04 6.20 41.63
C ASP A 935 45.24 7.48 41.31
N LYS A 936 44.46 7.92 42.29
CA LYS A 936 43.63 9.13 42.34
C LYS A 936 44.39 10.44 42.07
N TYR A 937 45.71 10.48 42.30
CA TYR A 937 46.56 11.65 42.01
C TYR A 937 47.16 11.64 40.60
N SER A 938 46.98 10.56 39.83
CA SER A 938 47.68 10.39 38.55
C SER A 938 47.04 11.11 37.36
N PHE A 939 45.83 11.65 37.47
CA PHE A 939 45.10 12.34 36.38
C PHE A 939 44.38 13.60 36.89
N ARG A 940 44.06 14.54 35.98
CA ARG A 940 43.22 15.70 36.29
C ARG A 940 41.75 15.44 35.96
N LEU A 941 40.95 15.36 37.02
CA LEU A 941 39.48 15.39 36.97
C LEU A 941 38.95 16.82 36.79
N LEU A 942 37.71 16.94 36.32
CA LEU A 942 36.94 18.18 36.36
C LEU A 942 36.73 18.66 37.80
N THR A 943 36.57 19.97 38.01
CA THR A 943 36.14 20.53 39.30
C THR A 943 34.72 20.07 39.62
N PRO A 944 34.40 19.71 40.89
CA PRO A 944 33.04 19.36 41.27
C PRO A 944 32.04 20.47 40.90
N PRO A 945 30.83 20.13 40.41
CA PRO A 945 29.83 21.16 40.13
C PRO A 945 29.39 21.87 41.41
N GLU A 946 29.40 23.21 41.40
CA GLU A 946 28.90 24.05 42.50
C GLU A 946 27.36 23.98 42.63
N TYR A 947 26.68 23.46 41.60
CA TYR A 947 25.24 23.23 41.56
C TYR A 947 24.90 21.79 41.95
N ALA A 948 23.91 21.63 42.84
CA ALA A 948 23.27 20.34 43.11
C ALA A 948 21.77 20.55 43.32
N THR A 949 20.93 19.80 42.62
CA THR A 949 19.46 19.85 42.81
C THR A 949 19.01 18.59 43.54
N THR A 950 18.11 18.72 44.52
CA THR A 950 17.64 17.57 45.31
C THR A 950 17.05 16.44 44.44
N PRO A 951 16.30 16.71 43.36
CA PRO A 951 15.83 15.66 42.45
C PRO A 951 16.97 14.95 41.70
N ALA A 952 17.88 15.69 41.06
CA ALA A 952 18.97 15.09 40.29
C ALA A 952 19.94 14.30 41.19
N THR A 953 20.29 14.84 42.36
CA THR A 953 21.12 14.12 43.35
C THR A 953 20.50 12.80 43.78
N ARG A 954 19.17 12.76 44.03
CA ARG A 954 18.46 11.54 44.42
C ARG A 954 18.43 10.50 43.29
N ILE A 955 18.20 10.95 42.05
CA ILE A 955 18.17 10.06 40.88
C ILE A 955 19.58 9.52 40.58
N LEU A 956 20.62 10.37 40.62
CA LEU A 956 22.02 9.95 40.47
C LEU A 956 22.46 8.95 41.54
N GLN A 957 22.02 9.11 42.79
CA GLN A 957 22.23 8.11 43.85
C GLN A 957 21.53 6.78 43.55
N GLN A 958 20.34 6.79 42.95
CA GLN A 958 19.62 5.57 42.56
C GLN A 958 20.34 4.85 41.39
N HIS A 959 20.77 5.58 40.36
CA HIS A 959 21.57 4.99 39.27
C HIS A 959 22.91 4.45 39.78
N LEU A 960 23.66 5.21 40.58
CA LEU A 960 24.94 4.74 41.12
C LEU A 960 24.77 3.47 41.97
N GLN A 961 23.71 3.38 42.77
CA GLN A 961 23.38 2.17 43.52
C GLN A 961 22.93 1.01 42.64
N ALA A 962 22.34 1.25 41.46
CA ALA A 962 22.02 0.19 40.49
C ALA A 962 23.30 -0.34 39.83
N THR A 963 24.12 0.56 39.29
CA THR A 963 25.37 0.23 38.59
C THR A 963 26.36 -0.49 39.50
N LEU A 964 26.54 -0.04 40.75
CA LEU A 964 27.39 -0.75 41.72
C LEU A 964 26.79 -2.09 42.19
N LYS A 965 25.47 -2.28 42.16
CA LYS A 965 24.85 -3.60 42.43
C LYS A 965 25.04 -4.57 41.26
N VAL A 966 25.06 -4.09 40.01
CA VAL A 966 25.41 -4.90 38.83
C VAL A 966 26.88 -5.31 38.93
N GLN A 967 27.78 -4.36 39.19
CA GLN A 967 29.22 -4.62 39.37
C GLN A 967 29.55 -5.58 40.53
N ALA A 968 28.72 -5.61 41.58
CA ALA A 968 28.88 -6.54 42.71
C ALA A 968 28.18 -7.90 42.53
N ARG A 969 27.46 -8.11 41.41
CA ARG A 969 26.73 -9.35 41.09
C ARG A 969 27.35 -10.12 39.93
N GLU A 970 27.75 -9.41 38.88
CA GLU A 970 28.32 -10.01 37.68
C GLU A 970 29.85 -10.06 37.74
N ASN A 971 30.44 -10.96 36.95
CA ASN A 971 31.88 -11.09 36.86
C ASN A 971 32.48 -9.87 36.15
N ILE A 972 33.47 -9.24 36.79
CA ILE A 972 34.18 -8.05 36.29
C ILE A 972 34.72 -8.27 34.87
N HIS A 973 35.23 -9.47 34.56
CA HIS A 973 35.72 -9.77 33.20
C HIS A 973 34.66 -9.51 32.11
N ASP A 974 33.43 -9.98 32.35
CA ASP A 974 32.37 -10.04 31.35
C ASP A 974 31.70 -8.67 31.18
N LEU A 975 31.49 -7.95 32.30
CA LEU A 975 31.11 -6.53 32.30
C LEU A 975 32.06 -5.68 31.46
N GLY A 976 33.37 -5.90 31.62
CA GLY A 976 34.44 -5.17 30.92
C GLY A 976 34.40 -3.65 31.15
N TRP A 977 33.75 -3.21 32.22
CA TRP A 977 33.85 -1.88 32.79
C TRP A 977 33.92 -2.00 34.31
N TYR A 978 34.68 -1.11 34.94
CA TYR A 978 34.85 -1.06 36.38
C TYR A 978 34.78 0.38 36.89
N ILE A 979 34.01 0.60 37.96
CA ILE A 979 33.86 1.86 38.68
C ILE A 979 34.42 1.67 40.09
N ASP A 980 35.43 2.45 40.43
CA ASP A 980 36.01 2.47 41.78
C ASP A 980 35.19 3.39 42.70
N PRO A 981 34.54 2.88 43.77
CA PRO A 981 33.77 3.71 44.69
C PRO A 981 34.62 4.77 45.42
N ASP A 982 35.90 4.48 45.71
CA ASP A 982 36.77 5.37 46.48
C ASP A 982 37.28 6.55 45.63
N LEU A 983 37.07 6.53 44.31
CA LEU A 983 37.31 7.66 43.41
C LEU A 983 36.10 8.62 43.32
N ILE A 984 34.89 8.21 43.71
CA ILE A 984 33.66 9.01 43.58
C ILE A 984 33.54 10.03 44.73
N ASN A 985 34.18 11.19 44.55
CA ASN A 985 34.03 12.33 45.47
C ASN A 985 32.65 13.00 45.39
N THR A 986 31.92 12.86 44.28
CA THR A 986 30.57 13.43 44.09
C THR A 986 29.75 12.59 43.12
N VAL A 987 28.46 12.42 43.39
CA VAL A 987 27.55 11.60 42.55
C VAL A 987 27.31 12.18 41.16
N TYR A 988 27.75 13.41 40.90
CA TYR A 988 27.71 14.08 39.60
C TYR A 988 28.94 13.81 38.72
N GLN A 989 29.92 13.01 39.17
CA GLN A 989 31.18 12.77 38.47
C GLN A 989 31.68 11.35 38.74
N TRP A 990 31.59 10.47 37.74
CA TRP A 990 32.01 9.07 37.87
C TRP A 990 33.26 8.83 37.01
N VAL A 991 34.18 8.02 37.53
CA VAL A 991 35.41 7.61 36.86
C VAL A 991 35.29 6.11 36.57
N VAL A 992 35.49 5.72 35.32
CA VAL A 992 35.23 4.34 34.86
C VAL A 992 36.39 3.84 34.01
N GLU A 993 36.83 2.61 34.27
CA GLU A 993 37.82 1.91 33.48
C GLU A 993 37.14 0.89 32.56
N LEU A 994 37.22 1.10 31.24
CA LEU A 994 36.81 0.09 30.26
C LEU A 994 37.98 -0.88 30.01
N HIS A 995 37.72 -2.18 30.11
CA HIS A 995 38.73 -3.24 29.98
C HIS A 995 38.13 -4.49 29.34
N SER A 996 38.84 -5.63 29.40
CA SER A 996 38.41 -6.89 28.77
C SER A 996 38.01 -6.73 27.29
N PHE A 997 38.86 -6.06 26.51
CA PHE A 997 38.69 -5.99 25.05
C PHE A 997 39.15 -7.31 24.41
N ASP A 998 38.40 -7.81 23.43
CA ASP A 998 38.75 -9.02 22.68
C ASP A 998 40.18 -8.92 22.09
N PRO A 999 41.10 -9.86 22.39
CA PRO A 999 42.45 -9.91 21.83
C PRO A 999 42.54 -9.88 20.30
N ALA A 1000 41.47 -10.21 19.56
CA ALA A 1000 41.43 -10.06 18.11
C ALA A 1000 41.41 -8.59 17.65
N LEU A 1001 40.87 -7.67 18.45
CA LEU A 1001 40.67 -6.28 18.07
C LEU A 1001 41.99 -5.48 17.94
N PRO A 1002 42.08 -4.53 16.98
CA PRO A 1002 43.23 -3.62 16.87
C PRO A 1002 43.48 -2.82 18.16
N LEU A 1003 42.43 -2.37 18.85
CA LEU A 1003 42.55 -1.63 20.11
C LEU A 1003 43.18 -2.48 21.23
N ALA A 1004 42.79 -3.75 21.37
CA ALA A 1004 43.37 -4.65 22.37
C ALA A 1004 44.86 -4.93 22.10
N LYS A 1005 45.23 -5.05 20.81
CA LYS A 1005 46.63 -5.21 20.36
C LYS A 1005 47.45 -3.95 20.64
N ASP A 1006 46.91 -2.76 20.38
CA ASP A 1006 47.56 -1.48 20.68
C ASP A 1006 47.71 -1.26 22.19
N LEU A 1007 46.69 -1.53 23.00
CA LEU A 1007 46.75 -1.45 24.47
C LEU A 1007 47.83 -2.36 25.04
N LYS A 1008 47.89 -3.62 24.56
CA LYS A 1008 48.93 -4.59 24.95
C LYS A 1008 50.32 -4.13 24.54
N ALA A 1009 50.49 -3.55 23.34
CA ALA A 1009 51.76 -2.98 22.89
C ALA A 1009 52.17 -1.72 23.69
N ALA A 1010 51.21 -0.90 24.11
CA ALA A 1010 51.43 0.27 24.96
C ALA A 1010 51.66 -0.08 26.45
N ASN A 1011 51.49 -1.34 26.84
CA ASN A 1011 51.45 -1.82 28.23
C ASN A 1011 50.40 -1.07 29.08
N LEU A 1012 49.17 -1.02 28.58
CA LEU A 1012 47.99 -0.44 29.24
C LEU A 1012 46.91 -1.53 29.41
N LYS A 1013 46.22 -1.53 30.56
CA LYS A 1013 45.21 -2.55 30.91
C LYS A 1013 43.77 -2.13 30.60
N SER A 1014 43.53 -0.81 30.56
CA SER A 1014 42.20 -0.19 30.51
C SER A 1014 42.21 1.10 29.68
N VAL A 1015 41.01 1.55 29.32
CA VAL A 1015 40.72 2.89 28.80
C VAL A 1015 39.93 3.63 29.89
N LEU A 1016 40.52 4.70 30.42
CA LEU A 1016 39.96 5.49 31.52
C LEU A 1016 39.05 6.59 30.98
N ILE A 1017 37.80 6.63 31.43
CA ILE A 1017 36.79 7.63 31.04
C ILE A 1017 36.20 8.36 32.25
N GLU A 1018 35.75 9.59 32.03
CA GLU A 1018 35.03 10.44 33.00
C GLU A 1018 33.62 10.70 32.47
N LEU A 1019 32.61 10.47 33.33
CA LEU A 1019 31.22 10.84 33.10
C LEU A 1019 30.87 12.00 34.04
N ARG A 1020 30.40 13.13 33.51
CA ARG A 1020 29.89 14.27 34.29
C ARG A 1020 28.41 14.50 34.02
N PHE A 1021 27.62 14.63 35.08
CA PHE A 1021 26.17 14.75 35.00
C PHE A 1021 25.68 16.22 35.11
N PRO A 1022 24.69 16.64 34.31
CA PRO A 1022 24.14 18.01 34.31
C PRO A 1022 23.17 18.24 35.49
N PRO A 1023 22.87 19.52 35.86
CA PRO A 1023 21.96 19.84 36.96
C PRO A 1023 20.50 19.43 36.69
N ARG A 1024 20.14 19.22 35.41
CA ARG A 1024 18.82 18.77 34.94
C ARG A 1024 18.75 17.24 34.74
N PHE A 1025 19.79 16.46 35.06
CA PHE A 1025 19.76 15.00 34.93
C PHE A 1025 18.54 14.40 35.67
N PRO A 1026 17.76 13.48 35.07
CA PRO A 1026 18.01 12.76 33.83
C PRO A 1026 17.50 13.43 32.54
N MET A 1027 16.96 14.65 32.59
CA MET A 1027 16.41 15.34 31.40
C MET A 1027 17.47 15.89 30.42
N ALA A 1028 18.76 15.69 30.71
CA ALA A 1028 19.88 16.05 29.84
C ALA A 1028 21.01 15.00 30.00
N PRO A 1029 21.79 14.72 28.94
CA PRO A 1029 22.78 13.64 28.92
C PRO A 1029 24.00 13.90 29.82
N PRO A 1030 24.70 12.84 30.25
CA PRO A 1030 26.04 12.97 30.79
C PRO A 1030 27.03 13.41 29.69
N PHE A 1031 27.95 14.31 30.04
CA PHE A 1031 29.13 14.57 29.23
C PHE A 1031 30.16 13.44 29.47
N VAL A 1032 30.61 12.77 28.41
CA VAL A 1032 31.54 11.64 28.48
C VAL A 1032 32.83 11.94 27.72
N ARG A 1033 33.97 11.80 28.39
CA ARG A 1033 35.30 11.91 27.77
C ARG A 1033 36.24 10.78 28.21
N ILE A 1034 37.19 10.47 27.34
CA ILE A 1034 38.36 9.67 27.66
C ILE A 1034 39.39 10.56 28.34
N ILE A 1035 40.02 10.07 29.41
CA ILE A 1035 41.19 10.67 30.05
C ILE A 1035 42.46 10.11 29.39
N ARG A 1036 42.59 8.78 29.31
CA ARG A 1036 43.74 8.06 28.74
C ARG A 1036 43.31 6.66 28.27
N PRO A 1037 44.02 6.02 27.32
CA PRO A 1037 45.07 6.58 26.45
C PRO A 1037 44.53 7.59 25.43
N ARG A 1038 45.44 8.28 24.74
CA ARG A 1038 45.12 9.05 23.53
C ARG A 1038 44.89 8.12 22.33
N PHE A 1039 43.78 8.35 21.65
CA PHE A 1039 43.39 7.71 20.41
C PHE A 1039 43.88 8.50 19.20
N LEU A 1040 44.11 7.80 18.10
CA LEU A 1040 44.44 8.39 16.81
C LEU A 1040 43.22 9.12 16.25
N GLU A 1041 43.41 10.34 15.71
CA GLU A 1041 42.31 11.11 15.13
C GLU A 1041 41.72 10.43 13.89
N PHE A 1042 40.42 10.61 13.65
CA PHE A 1042 39.72 10.05 12.48
C PHE A 1042 40.37 10.44 11.14
N ALA A 1043 40.75 11.73 11.02
CA ALA A 1043 41.47 12.26 9.86
C ALA A 1043 42.86 11.62 9.67
N ALA A 1044 43.51 11.19 10.75
CA ALA A 1044 44.80 10.50 10.76
C ALA A 1044 44.70 8.96 10.62
N GLY A 1045 43.49 8.42 10.43
CA GLY A 1045 43.26 6.98 10.23
C GLY A 1045 42.74 6.22 11.46
N GLY A 1046 42.41 6.92 12.55
CA GLY A 1046 41.73 6.32 13.70
C GLY A 1046 40.21 6.21 13.53
N GLY A 1047 39.54 5.83 14.61
CA GLY A 1047 38.11 5.56 14.67
C GLY A 1047 37.60 5.40 16.11
N GLY A 1048 36.41 4.83 16.28
CA GLY A 1048 35.82 4.59 17.60
C GLY A 1048 35.14 5.78 18.27
N HIS A 1049 34.66 6.76 17.48
CA HIS A 1049 33.91 7.94 17.95
C HIS A 1049 34.65 8.88 18.93
N VAL A 1050 35.96 8.72 19.12
CA VAL A 1050 36.76 9.62 19.96
C VAL A 1050 37.13 10.88 19.17
N THR A 1051 36.77 12.05 19.68
CA THR A 1051 37.20 13.34 19.10
C THR A 1051 38.70 13.59 19.36
N ALA A 1052 39.30 14.53 18.60
CA ALA A 1052 40.70 14.94 18.78
C ALA A 1052 41.06 15.38 20.22
N GLY A 1053 40.08 15.83 21.02
CA GLY A 1053 40.27 16.20 22.42
C GLY A 1053 39.80 15.15 23.44
N GLY A 1054 39.39 13.95 23.01
CA GLY A 1054 39.02 12.84 23.89
C GLY A 1054 37.55 12.80 24.30
N ALA A 1055 36.72 13.79 23.99
CA ALA A 1055 35.27 13.69 24.17
C ALA A 1055 34.65 12.67 23.19
N MET A 1056 33.58 11.97 23.59
CA MET A 1056 32.86 11.02 22.73
C MET A 1056 31.90 11.76 21.78
N CYS A 1057 31.97 11.45 20.49
CA CYS A 1057 31.11 11.98 19.43
C CYS A 1057 30.00 10.98 19.08
N MET A 1058 28.96 10.96 19.91
CA MET A 1058 27.83 10.01 19.81
C MET A 1058 26.52 10.77 20.02
N GLU A 1059 25.54 10.58 19.13
CA GLU A 1059 24.28 11.36 19.16
C GLU A 1059 23.49 11.17 20.46
N LEU A 1060 23.53 9.98 21.06
CA LEU A 1060 22.89 9.70 22.36
C LEU A 1060 23.46 10.54 23.52
N LEU A 1061 24.64 11.14 23.37
CA LEU A 1061 25.26 12.06 24.33
C LEU A 1061 25.00 13.53 23.96
N THR A 1062 23.87 13.80 23.31
CA THR A 1062 23.42 15.14 22.88
C THR A 1062 21.97 15.37 23.28
N ASN A 1063 21.56 16.64 23.40
CA ASN A 1063 20.17 16.98 23.73
C ASN A 1063 19.14 16.51 22.68
N SER A 1064 19.56 16.13 21.47
CA SER A 1064 18.71 15.61 20.40
C SER A 1064 18.54 14.09 20.42
N GLY A 1065 19.54 13.33 20.88
CA GLY A 1065 19.51 11.86 20.90
C GLY A 1065 19.38 11.23 22.29
N TRP A 1066 19.49 12.00 23.38
CA TRP A 1066 19.40 11.49 24.74
C TRP A 1066 17.97 11.12 25.16
N LEU A 1067 17.83 9.96 25.80
CA LEU A 1067 16.58 9.49 26.40
C LEU A 1067 16.69 9.53 27.94
N PRO A 1068 15.84 10.29 28.65
CA PRO A 1068 15.84 10.37 30.12
C PRO A 1068 15.57 9.04 30.87
N THR A 1069 15.19 7.99 30.15
CA THR A 1069 14.99 6.63 30.66
C THR A 1069 16.23 5.72 30.50
N ALA A 1070 17.30 6.20 29.88
CA ALA A 1070 18.51 5.40 29.64
C ALA A 1070 19.26 5.07 30.96
N SER A 1071 19.65 3.81 31.11
CA SER A 1071 20.49 3.37 32.24
C SER A 1071 21.98 3.66 31.96
N ILE A 1072 22.77 3.87 33.01
CA ILE A 1072 24.20 4.23 32.84
C ILE A 1072 25.02 3.01 32.42
N GLU A 1073 24.62 1.80 32.80
CA GLU A 1073 25.21 0.55 32.28
C GLU A 1073 25.06 0.48 30.75
N SER A 1074 23.89 0.88 30.23
CA SER A 1074 23.63 0.93 28.78
C SER A 1074 24.49 1.98 28.07
N VAL A 1075 24.70 3.16 28.68
CA VAL A 1075 25.61 4.19 28.16
C VAL A 1075 27.06 3.68 28.12
N LEU A 1076 27.53 3.04 29.19
CA LEU A 1076 28.88 2.47 29.27
C LEU A 1076 29.09 1.35 28.24
N LEU A 1077 28.10 0.47 28.06
CA LEU A 1077 28.13 -0.57 27.04
C LEU A 1077 28.17 0.03 25.62
N GLN A 1078 27.36 1.05 25.34
CA GLN A 1078 27.36 1.72 24.03
C GLN A 1078 28.68 2.43 23.73
N VAL A 1079 29.31 3.07 24.73
CA VAL A 1079 30.67 3.64 24.60
C VAL A 1079 31.72 2.54 24.36
N ARG A 1080 31.65 1.39 25.07
CA ARG A 1080 32.51 0.23 24.84
C ARG A 1080 32.32 -0.32 23.41
N MET A 1081 31.08 -0.47 22.95
CA MET A 1081 30.74 -0.92 21.59
C MET A 1081 31.31 0.01 20.51
N ALA A 1082 31.18 1.33 20.69
CA ALA A 1082 31.76 2.32 19.77
C ALA A 1082 33.27 2.19 19.67
N LEU A 1083 33.98 2.00 20.79
CA LEU A 1083 35.43 1.77 20.83
C LEU A 1083 35.86 0.42 20.23
N THR A 1084 35.00 -0.60 20.25
CA THR A 1084 35.27 -1.90 19.61
C THR A 1084 34.93 -1.96 18.12
N ASN A 1085 34.13 -1.02 17.60
CA ASN A 1085 33.73 -1.02 16.20
C ASN A 1085 34.95 -0.85 15.27
N THR A 1086 34.96 -1.60 14.17
CA THR A 1086 36.02 -1.60 13.14
C THR A 1086 35.65 -0.82 11.89
N ASP A 1087 34.38 -0.44 11.73
CA ASP A 1087 33.79 0.22 10.57
C ASP A 1087 33.41 1.69 10.90
N PRO A 1088 33.70 2.70 10.04
CA PRO A 1088 34.51 2.63 8.83
C PRO A 1088 36.02 2.50 9.09
N ARG A 1089 36.45 2.71 10.35
CA ARG A 1089 37.84 2.52 10.81
C ARG A 1089 37.87 2.05 12.27
N PRO A 1090 38.79 1.15 12.65
CA PRO A 1090 38.93 0.71 14.04
C PRO A 1090 39.51 1.81 14.93
N ALA A 1091 39.14 1.79 16.21
CA ALA A 1091 39.82 2.57 17.22
C ALA A 1091 41.29 2.14 17.35
N ARG A 1092 42.22 3.11 17.25
CA ARG A 1092 43.68 2.92 17.32
C ARG A 1092 44.30 3.89 18.32
N LEU A 1093 45.41 3.54 18.94
CA LEU A 1093 46.13 4.44 19.86
C LEU A 1093 47.09 5.38 19.12
N ALA A 1094 47.28 6.58 19.66
CA ALA A 1094 48.11 7.65 19.08
C ALA A 1094 49.63 7.43 19.27
N GLY A 1095 50.13 6.23 18.99
CA GLY A 1095 51.57 5.91 18.95
C GLY A 1095 52.37 6.43 20.14
N THR A 1096 53.32 7.34 19.88
CA THR A 1096 54.19 8.00 20.87
C THR A 1096 53.44 8.85 21.90
N HIS A 1097 52.24 9.35 21.58
CA HIS A 1097 51.43 10.21 22.45
C HIS A 1097 50.35 9.44 23.21
N SER A 1098 50.19 8.13 22.97
CA SER A 1098 49.17 7.28 23.60
C SER A 1098 49.14 7.36 25.14
N ARG A 1099 50.29 7.58 25.79
CA ARG A 1099 50.43 7.70 27.26
C ARG A 1099 50.26 9.12 27.83
N MET A 1100 49.93 10.13 27.00
CA MET A 1100 49.58 11.47 27.48
C MET A 1100 48.07 11.58 27.70
N ASP A 1101 47.65 12.19 28.81
CA ASP A 1101 46.23 12.43 29.09
C ASP A 1101 45.60 13.45 28.11
N TYR A 1102 44.30 13.35 27.90
CA TYR A 1102 43.48 14.39 27.27
C TYR A 1102 43.20 15.55 28.23
N GLY A 1103 43.37 16.78 27.75
CA GLY A 1103 43.04 17.98 28.52
C GLY A 1103 41.54 18.20 28.61
N VAL A 1104 41.06 18.72 29.75
CA VAL A 1104 39.62 19.01 29.93
C VAL A 1104 39.13 20.08 28.94
N GLY A 1105 39.93 21.14 28.75
CA GLY A 1105 39.67 22.18 27.74
C GLY A 1105 39.65 21.65 26.31
N GLU A 1106 40.55 20.70 26.04
CA GLU A 1106 40.67 20.00 24.76
C GLU A 1106 39.38 19.21 24.46
N ALA A 1107 38.87 18.45 25.43
CA ALA A 1107 37.67 17.65 25.32
C ALA A 1107 36.42 18.50 25.07
N VAL A 1108 36.23 19.58 25.84
CA VAL A 1108 35.06 20.45 25.72
C VAL A 1108 35.08 21.24 24.41
N GLU A 1109 36.21 21.80 23.99
CA GLU A 1109 36.30 22.50 22.69
C GLU A 1109 36.32 21.54 21.49
N ALA A 1110 36.64 20.26 21.68
CA ALA A 1110 36.41 19.22 20.67
C ALA A 1110 34.93 18.83 20.56
N TYR A 1111 34.22 18.67 21.69
CA TYR A 1111 32.78 18.39 21.73
C TYR A 1111 31.95 19.55 21.14
N LYS A 1112 32.23 20.80 21.51
CA LYS A 1112 31.58 21.99 20.92
C LYS A 1112 31.74 22.04 19.39
N ARG A 1113 32.94 21.74 18.88
CA ARG A 1113 33.20 21.65 17.43
C ARG A 1113 32.45 20.50 16.77
N ALA A 1114 32.35 19.34 17.43
CA ALA A 1114 31.55 18.21 16.93
C ALA A 1114 30.05 18.57 16.85
N CYS A 1115 29.49 19.19 17.90
CA CYS A 1115 28.11 19.68 17.88
C CYS A 1115 27.87 20.66 16.73
N ILE A 1116 28.75 21.64 16.51
CA ILE A 1116 28.64 22.60 15.41
C ILE A 1116 28.73 21.90 14.03
N ALA A 1117 29.62 20.92 13.88
CA ALA A 1117 29.79 20.18 12.63
C ALA A 1117 28.60 19.27 12.27
N HIS A 1118 27.92 18.71 13.29
CA HIS A 1118 26.75 17.83 13.13
C HIS A 1118 25.39 18.54 13.35
N GLY A 1119 25.39 19.86 13.58
CA GLY A 1119 24.16 20.64 13.81
C GLY A 1119 23.48 20.42 15.18
N TRP A 1120 24.13 19.74 16.11
CA TRP A 1120 23.60 19.45 17.45
C TRP A 1120 23.64 20.67 18.36
N GLN A 1121 22.67 20.78 19.27
CA GLN A 1121 22.63 21.85 20.28
C GLN A 1121 23.67 21.60 21.40
N ILE A 1122 24.51 22.60 21.67
CA ILE A 1122 25.49 22.56 22.77
C ILE A 1122 24.75 22.83 24.11
N PRO A 1123 24.80 21.92 25.10
CA PRO A 1123 24.18 22.12 26.42
C PRO A 1123 24.67 23.40 27.14
N GLU A 1124 23.75 24.09 27.81
CA GLU A 1124 24.00 25.36 28.52
C GLU A 1124 25.09 25.21 29.59
N ASP A 1125 25.12 24.08 30.28
CA ASP A 1125 26.08 23.74 31.34
C ASP A 1125 27.50 23.48 30.80
N ILE A 1126 27.64 23.00 29.56
CA ILE A 1126 28.95 22.85 28.88
C ILE A 1126 29.51 24.22 28.46
N GLN A 1127 28.67 25.25 28.35
CA GLN A 1127 29.09 26.64 28.13
C GLN A 1127 29.56 27.33 29.43
N GLN A 1128 29.10 26.85 30.60
CA GLN A 1128 29.41 27.42 31.92
C GLN A 1128 30.68 26.87 32.57
N LEU A 1129 31.37 25.91 31.94
CA LEU A 1129 32.64 25.35 32.42
C LEU A 1129 33.76 26.38 32.34
N SER A 1130 34.10 27.00 33.47
CA SER A 1130 35.22 27.93 33.61
C SER A 1130 36.55 27.20 33.71
N TRP A 1131 37.57 27.73 33.02
CA TRP A 1131 38.92 27.16 32.99
C TRP A 1131 39.80 27.72 34.11
N GLY A 1132 40.48 26.84 34.83
CA GLY A 1132 41.52 27.13 35.84
C GLY A 1132 42.73 26.23 35.70
#